data_AF-A0A7K2MT17-F1
#
_entry.id   AF-A0A7K2MT17-F1
#
_cell.length_a   1.000
_cell.length_b   1.000
_cell.length_c   1.000
_cell.angle_alpha   90.00
_cell.angle_beta   90.00
_cell.angle_gamma   90.00
#
_symmetry.space_group_name_H-M   'P 1'
#
loop_
_entity.id
_entity.type
_entity.pdbx_description
1 polymer ?
#
loop_
_entity_poly.entity_id
_entity_poly.type
_entity_poly.pdbx_seq_one_letter_code
_entity_poly.pdbx_strand_id
1 'polypeptide(L)'
;MEQQVTDAYGDSPPLTDEQRAVVDLPWDTRLLVTAGAGSGKTHTVVRRLDALVGHEDPDEALEAGEILVLSFSRAAVRELRERISRHGDRARRVRVQTFDSWAYQLLVQAYPDEEWAARSFDERIRAATDAIEKGAVEAGEAGAPSHVVIDEAQDLVGDRRDLVETLLDRFQRSCGFTIVGDSAQGIYGFQITDPAERAGETDRFFTWLRMSYDDLVELGLTRNFRATTAEARTALAVGSRLRNLGTTEAGRRAEATKLHSELRDRLLDLPDLGDLTDDFVLEALRAYPETCAILTRDNREALAVSELLYERGVEHTLKRSLRDRPVPYWVAELLRRSESLTLTESRFLELLTEIPLPPASDLDRCWRSLRAATRRTGRGNVDVAAVRRLVAEGRFPDELGDSEKARLTVSTVHRAKGLEYDRVLLLTPPSVAELQKVHADLDVPAEARALYVAMTRTREDLYRVTGPDTARIRRHRPTGRWYLGGWKKYERYGIQILPGDTHSETPPVPHDPDGSAAETQSYLLGHVRPGDALTLRRRHPFPVGPDQSPPYDLVHHDRIVGEVSERFRRDLHAVEMVSRSWDVAWPAEVIGLRVDTLETVAGSTAAGVNAGLGGNGVWIVPRITGIGRYRRGERTAGEEQG
;
A
#
# COMPACT_ATOMS: atom_id res chain seq x y z
N MET A 1 -21.72 -49.50 2.62
CA MET A 1 -20.28 -49.20 2.52
C MET A 1 -20.21 -47.76 2.05
N GLU A 2 -20.33 -46.83 2.99
CA GLU A 2 -20.30 -45.39 2.71
C GLU A 2 -18.90 -45.04 2.20
N GLN A 3 -18.83 -44.54 0.97
CA GLN A 3 -17.61 -43.94 0.44
C GLN A 3 -17.33 -42.69 1.27
N GLN A 4 -16.32 -42.76 2.13
CA GLN A 4 -15.68 -41.58 2.70
C GLN A 4 -15.17 -40.75 1.51
N VAL A 5 -15.91 -39.69 1.17
CA VAL A 5 -15.43 -38.63 0.31
C VAL A 5 -14.25 -37.99 1.04
N THR A 6 -13.04 -38.31 0.58
CA THR A 6 -11.81 -37.65 1.03
C THR A 6 -11.95 -36.16 0.75
N ASP A 7 -11.98 -35.35 1.81
CA ASP A 7 -12.09 -33.90 1.75
C ASP A 7 -10.93 -33.34 0.90
N ALA A 8 -11.24 -32.78 -0.27
CA ALA A 8 -10.28 -32.18 -1.20
C ALA A 8 -9.56 -30.95 -0.61
N TYR A 9 -9.96 -30.53 0.60
CA TYR A 9 -9.49 -29.35 1.29
C TYR A 9 -8.71 -29.67 2.57
N GLY A 10 -7.99 -30.79 2.66
CA GLY A 10 -7.43 -31.36 3.90
C GLY A 10 -6.69 -30.44 4.90
N ASP A 11 -6.20 -29.27 4.48
CA ASP A 11 -5.58 -28.24 5.35
C ASP A 11 -6.50 -27.04 5.68
N SER A 12 -7.72 -27.00 5.16
CA SER A 12 -8.68 -25.91 5.35
C SER A 12 -9.62 -26.19 6.53
N PRO A 13 -9.90 -25.19 7.38
CA PRO A 13 -10.86 -25.36 8.47
C PRO A 13 -12.27 -25.66 7.93
N PRO A 14 -13.10 -26.41 8.68
CA PRO A 14 -14.48 -26.65 8.30
C PRO A 14 -15.30 -25.36 8.34
N LEU A 15 -16.26 -25.23 7.42
CA LEU A 15 -17.21 -24.12 7.39
C LEU A 15 -18.12 -24.15 8.62
N THR A 16 -18.38 -22.98 9.22
CA THR A 16 -19.51 -22.83 10.14
C THR A 16 -20.83 -22.87 9.38
N ASP A 17 -21.94 -22.98 10.11
CA ASP A 17 -23.27 -22.96 9.51
C ASP A 17 -23.56 -21.62 8.80
N GLU A 18 -23.10 -20.49 9.36
CA GLU A 18 -23.18 -19.17 8.72
C GLU A 18 -22.37 -19.10 7.41
N GLN A 19 -21.16 -19.68 7.40
CA GLN A 19 -20.34 -19.70 6.18
C GLN A 19 -20.90 -20.67 5.15
N ARG A 20 -21.44 -21.81 5.58
CA ARG A 20 -22.09 -22.79 4.70
C ARG A 20 -23.34 -22.19 4.05
N ALA A 21 -24.16 -21.46 4.81
CA ALA A 21 -25.32 -20.75 4.28
C ALA A 21 -24.96 -19.73 3.18
N VAL A 22 -23.77 -19.12 3.24
CA VAL A 22 -23.25 -18.28 2.15
C VAL A 22 -22.83 -19.13 0.95
N VAL A 23 -22.08 -20.21 1.19
CA VAL A 23 -21.48 -21.06 0.15
C VAL A 23 -22.52 -21.77 -0.70
N ASP A 24 -23.61 -22.25 -0.09
CA ASP A 24 -24.60 -23.14 -0.70
C ASP A 24 -25.66 -22.42 -1.56
N LEU A 25 -25.63 -21.09 -1.64
CA LEU A 25 -26.62 -20.33 -2.43
C LEU A 25 -26.41 -20.52 -3.96
N PRO A 26 -27.45 -20.45 -4.80
CA PRO A 26 -27.30 -20.48 -6.26
C PRO A 26 -26.47 -19.32 -6.82
N TRP A 27 -25.97 -19.45 -8.05
CA TRP A 27 -25.11 -18.42 -8.65
C TRP A 27 -25.85 -17.12 -8.98
N ASP A 28 -27.14 -17.17 -9.25
CA ASP A 28 -27.96 -16.00 -9.58
C ASP A 28 -28.38 -15.20 -8.33
N THR A 29 -28.07 -15.70 -7.13
CA THR A 29 -28.42 -15.04 -5.88
C THR A 29 -27.68 -13.72 -5.72
N ARG A 30 -28.42 -12.71 -5.27
CA ARG A 30 -27.93 -11.37 -4.92
C ARG A 30 -27.68 -11.31 -3.42
N LEU A 31 -26.43 -11.52 -3.04
CA LEU A 31 -26.03 -11.75 -1.66
C LEU A 31 -25.19 -10.61 -1.12
N LEU A 32 -25.58 -10.06 0.04
CA LEU A 32 -24.76 -9.21 0.90
C LEU A 32 -24.33 -9.98 2.15
N VAL A 33 -23.03 -10.16 2.32
CA VAL A 33 -22.42 -10.81 3.49
C VAL A 33 -21.78 -9.75 4.39
N THR A 34 -22.42 -9.49 5.54
CA THR A 34 -21.83 -8.66 6.59
C THR A 34 -20.85 -9.48 7.41
N ALA A 35 -19.56 -9.16 7.32
CA ALA A 35 -18.53 -10.00 7.89
C ALA A 35 -17.46 -9.20 8.64
N GLY A 36 -17.46 -9.35 9.97
CA GLY A 36 -16.59 -8.62 10.89
C GLY A 36 -15.09 -8.83 10.68
N ALA A 37 -14.28 -8.18 11.52
CA ALA A 37 -12.84 -8.46 11.55
C ALA A 37 -12.64 -9.92 11.99
N GLY A 38 -11.76 -10.65 11.29
CA GLY A 38 -11.42 -12.02 11.65
C GLY A 38 -12.56 -13.05 11.53
N SER A 39 -13.65 -12.76 10.82
CA SER A 39 -14.80 -13.67 10.70
C SER A 39 -14.67 -14.74 9.61
N GLY A 40 -13.50 -14.85 8.97
CA GLY A 40 -13.26 -15.80 7.90
C GLY A 40 -13.76 -15.38 6.52
N LYS A 41 -13.96 -14.07 6.27
CA LYS A 41 -14.36 -13.47 4.97
C LYS A 41 -13.72 -14.15 3.76
N THR A 42 -12.40 -14.09 3.70
CA THR A 42 -11.62 -14.61 2.57
C THR A 42 -11.81 -16.11 2.40
N HIS A 43 -11.89 -16.86 3.51
CA HIS A 43 -12.15 -18.31 3.46
C HIS A 43 -13.54 -18.60 2.90
N THR A 44 -14.57 -17.90 3.36
CA THR A 44 -15.94 -18.04 2.84
C THR A 44 -16.02 -17.70 1.36
N VAL A 45 -15.38 -16.61 0.91
CA VAL A 45 -15.35 -16.21 -0.51
C VAL A 45 -14.68 -17.28 -1.37
N VAL A 46 -13.53 -17.83 -0.95
CA VAL A 46 -12.85 -18.89 -1.72
C VAL A 46 -13.73 -20.13 -1.85
N ARG A 47 -14.35 -20.57 -0.75
CA ARG A 47 -15.23 -21.74 -0.75
C ARG A 47 -16.50 -21.52 -1.57
N ARG A 48 -17.03 -20.29 -1.58
CA ARG A 48 -18.14 -19.87 -2.45
C ARG A 48 -17.74 -19.99 -3.92
N LEU A 49 -16.57 -19.47 -4.30
CA LEU A 49 -16.07 -19.55 -5.68
C LEU A 49 -15.89 -21.00 -6.13
N ASP A 50 -15.35 -21.88 -5.28
CA ASP A 50 -15.24 -23.31 -5.62
C ASP A 50 -16.60 -23.99 -5.77
N ALA A 51 -17.58 -23.63 -4.94
CA ALA A 51 -18.94 -24.16 -5.05
C ALA A 51 -19.63 -23.71 -6.34
N LEU A 52 -19.46 -22.44 -6.73
CA LEU A 52 -20.00 -21.89 -7.98
C LEU A 52 -19.41 -22.56 -9.21
N VAL A 53 -18.09 -22.74 -9.26
CA VAL A 53 -17.41 -23.39 -10.41
C VAL A 53 -17.60 -24.91 -10.40
N GLY A 54 -17.81 -25.48 -9.22
CA GLY A 54 -17.80 -26.90 -8.98
C GLY A 54 -19.15 -27.53 -8.68
N HIS A 55 -20.24 -26.84 -9.00
CA HIS A 55 -21.58 -27.32 -8.74
C HIS A 55 -21.83 -28.65 -9.47
N GLU A 56 -22.58 -29.57 -8.85
CA GLU A 56 -22.83 -30.91 -9.42
C GLU A 56 -23.82 -30.85 -10.58
N ASP A 57 -24.78 -29.91 -10.53
CA ASP A 57 -25.68 -29.59 -11.63
C ASP A 57 -24.97 -28.71 -12.67
N PRO A 58 -24.79 -29.18 -13.92
CA PRO A 58 -24.17 -28.41 -14.99
C PRO A 58 -24.86 -27.08 -15.32
N ASP A 59 -26.18 -26.96 -15.09
CA ASP A 59 -26.92 -25.71 -15.38
C ASP A 59 -26.69 -24.64 -14.29
N GLU A 60 -26.16 -25.03 -13.13
CA GLU A 60 -25.82 -24.16 -12.00
C GLU A 60 -24.30 -23.94 -11.86
N ALA A 61 -23.49 -24.71 -12.58
CA ALA A 61 -22.03 -24.61 -12.55
C ALA A 61 -21.55 -23.49 -13.49
N LEU A 62 -20.79 -22.54 -12.95
CA LEU A 62 -20.20 -21.45 -13.73
C LEU A 62 -18.81 -21.79 -14.24
N GLU A 63 -18.50 -21.38 -15.46
CA GLU A 63 -17.12 -21.32 -15.92
C GLU A 63 -16.36 -20.20 -15.19
N ALA A 64 -15.06 -20.41 -14.98
CA ALA A 64 -14.22 -19.41 -14.31
C ALA A 64 -14.15 -18.05 -15.04
N GLY A 65 -14.48 -18.02 -16.34
CA GLY A 65 -14.57 -16.80 -17.13
C GLY A 65 -15.85 -16.00 -16.88
N GLU A 66 -16.91 -16.64 -16.39
CA GLU A 66 -18.22 -16.03 -16.09
C GLU A 66 -18.25 -15.34 -14.72
N ILE A 67 -17.21 -15.55 -13.90
CA ILE A 67 -17.11 -14.96 -12.56
C ILE A 67 -16.11 -13.80 -12.55
N LEU A 68 -16.60 -12.61 -12.21
CA LEU A 68 -15.78 -11.42 -12.02
C LEU A 68 -15.54 -11.16 -10.53
N VAL A 69 -14.27 -11.23 -10.07
CA VAL A 69 -13.91 -10.97 -8.67
C VAL A 69 -13.10 -9.69 -8.55
N LEU A 70 -13.66 -8.71 -7.83
CA LEU A 70 -13.08 -7.38 -7.62
C LEU A 70 -12.83 -7.11 -6.14
N SER A 71 -11.74 -6.40 -5.83
CA SER A 71 -11.43 -5.93 -4.48
C SER A 71 -10.74 -4.56 -4.52
N PHE A 72 -10.83 -3.81 -3.42
CA PHE A 72 -10.26 -2.47 -3.32
C PHE A 72 -8.72 -2.47 -3.29
N SER A 73 -8.13 -3.41 -2.54
CA SER A 73 -6.69 -3.40 -2.27
C SER A 73 -5.96 -4.55 -2.95
N ARG A 74 -4.72 -4.29 -3.34
CA ARG A 74 -3.83 -5.33 -3.88
C ARG A 74 -3.45 -6.38 -2.82
N ALA A 75 -3.42 -5.99 -1.56
CA ALA A 75 -3.19 -6.91 -0.45
C ALA A 75 -4.31 -7.96 -0.40
N ALA A 76 -5.57 -7.52 -0.49
CA ALA A 76 -6.73 -8.41 -0.54
C ALA A 76 -6.72 -9.28 -1.82
N VAL A 77 -6.42 -8.70 -2.99
CA VAL A 77 -6.28 -9.49 -4.24
C VAL A 77 -5.19 -10.56 -4.12
N ARG A 78 -4.02 -10.20 -3.57
CA ARG A 78 -2.91 -11.14 -3.38
C ARG A 78 -3.29 -12.25 -2.42
N GLU A 79 -3.91 -11.90 -1.29
CA GLU A 79 -4.37 -12.87 -0.30
C GLU A 79 -5.43 -13.82 -0.89
N LEU A 80 -6.44 -13.29 -1.59
CA LEU A 80 -7.45 -14.09 -2.27
C LEU A 80 -6.82 -15.04 -3.29
N ARG A 81 -5.92 -14.55 -4.15
CA ARG A 81 -5.20 -15.40 -5.13
C ARG A 81 -4.38 -16.49 -4.46
N GLU A 82 -3.66 -16.16 -3.39
CA GLU A 82 -2.86 -17.12 -2.64
C GLU A 82 -3.75 -18.20 -1.99
N ARG A 83 -4.88 -17.81 -1.39
CA ARG A 83 -5.84 -18.74 -0.82
C ARG A 83 -6.54 -19.59 -1.88
N ILE A 84 -6.91 -19.04 -3.03
CA ILE A 84 -7.45 -19.81 -4.18
C ILE A 84 -6.38 -20.78 -4.69
N SER A 85 -5.12 -20.38 -4.76
CA SER A 85 -4.06 -21.29 -5.23
C SER A 85 -3.81 -22.45 -4.26
N ARG A 86 -3.95 -22.22 -2.94
CA ARG A 86 -3.71 -23.23 -1.91
C ARG A 86 -4.91 -24.13 -1.66
N HIS A 87 -6.09 -23.53 -1.56
CA HIS A 87 -7.31 -24.19 -1.10
C HIS A 87 -8.38 -24.28 -2.19
N GLY A 88 -8.23 -23.54 -3.28
CA GLY A 88 -9.12 -23.67 -4.43
C GLY A 88 -8.78 -24.90 -5.24
N ASP A 89 -9.77 -25.75 -5.48
CA ASP A 89 -9.64 -26.89 -6.38
C ASP A 89 -10.03 -26.45 -7.80
N ARG A 90 -11.25 -25.92 -7.93
CA ARG A 90 -11.88 -25.59 -9.21
C ARG A 90 -11.80 -24.09 -9.53
N ALA A 91 -11.78 -23.24 -8.49
CA ALA A 91 -11.68 -21.79 -8.63
C ALA A 91 -10.30 -21.28 -9.08
N ARG A 92 -9.30 -22.14 -9.29
CA ARG A 92 -7.91 -21.76 -9.65
C ARG A 92 -7.79 -20.89 -10.89
N ARG A 93 -8.78 -20.95 -11.80
CA ARG A 93 -8.81 -20.18 -13.04
C ARG A 93 -9.56 -18.84 -12.92
N VAL A 94 -10.24 -18.60 -11.80
CA VAL A 94 -11.00 -17.37 -11.55
C VAL A 94 -10.04 -16.19 -11.43
N ARG A 95 -10.31 -15.12 -12.18
CA ARG A 95 -9.46 -13.92 -12.19
C ARG A 95 -9.88 -12.96 -11.08
N VAL A 96 -9.05 -12.82 -10.06
CA VAL A 96 -9.20 -11.81 -9.00
C VAL A 96 -8.40 -10.56 -9.36
N GLN A 97 -9.04 -9.39 -9.36
CA GLN A 97 -8.42 -8.13 -9.77
C GLN A 97 -8.79 -6.97 -8.83
N THR A 98 -8.02 -5.88 -8.86
CA THR A 98 -8.48 -4.62 -8.26
C THR A 98 -9.38 -3.87 -9.23
N PHE A 99 -10.25 -2.98 -8.71
CA PHE A 99 -11.06 -2.09 -9.56
C PHE A 99 -10.23 -1.35 -10.60
N ASP A 100 -9.11 -0.73 -10.18
CA ASP A 100 -8.22 0.00 -11.08
C ASP A 100 -7.58 -0.89 -12.17
N SER A 101 -7.28 -2.14 -11.85
CA SER A 101 -6.66 -3.07 -12.80
C SER A 101 -7.67 -3.54 -13.84
N TRP A 102 -8.90 -3.84 -13.40
CA TRP A 102 -9.99 -4.26 -14.28
C TRP A 102 -10.46 -3.10 -15.18
N ALA A 103 -10.67 -1.91 -14.61
CA ALA A 103 -11.03 -0.70 -15.37
C ALA A 103 -10.00 -0.39 -16.47
N TYR A 104 -8.71 -0.46 -16.13
CA TYR A 104 -7.65 -0.27 -17.12
C TYR A 104 -7.69 -1.33 -18.25
N GLN A 105 -7.92 -2.61 -17.92
CA GLN A 105 -8.03 -3.66 -18.93
C GLN A 105 -9.24 -3.45 -19.85
N LEU A 106 -10.41 -3.12 -19.28
CA LEU A 106 -11.63 -2.83 -20.02
C LEU A 106 -11.40 -1.68 -21.01
N LEU A 107 -10.76 -0.60 -20.55
CA LEU A 107 -10.48 0.57 -21.39
C LEU A 107 -9.47 0.29 -22.51
N VAL A 108 -8.39 -0.45 -22.22
CA VAL A 108 -7.41 -0.83 -23.25
C VAL A 108 -8.05 -1.72 -24.32
N GLN A 109 -9.00 -2.56 -23.94
CA GLN A 109 -9.72 -3.42 -24.88
C GLN A 109 -10.77 -2.63 -25.70
N ALA A 110 -11.55 -1.77 -25.05
CA ALA A 110 -12.62 -1.01 -25.69
C ALA A 110 -12.10 0.16 -26.54
N TYR A 111 -11.01 0.79 -26.11
CA TYR A 111 -10.42 1.99 -26.70
C TYR A 111 -8.89 1.85 -26.80
N PRO A 112 -8.38 0.99 -27.69
CA PRO A 112 -6.95 0.66 -27.76
C PRO A 112 -6.05 1.81 -28.23
N ASP A 113 -6.62 2.80 -28.92
CA ASP A 113 -5.90 3.95 -29.48
C ASP A 113 -5.66 5.08 -28.46
N GLU A 114 -6.21 4.96 -27.25
CA GLU A 114 -6.11 5.96 -26.19
C GLU A 114 -4.95 5.67 -25.22
N GLU A 115 -4.23 6.71 -24.80
CA GLU A 115 -3.11 6.61 -23.85
C GLU A 115 -3.59 6.55 -22.39
N TRP A 116 -4.31 5.48 -22.03
CA TRP A 116 -4.86 5.30 -20.68
C TRP A 116 -3.80 5.29 -19.57
N ALA A 117 -2.56 4.92 -19.87
CA ALA A 117 -1.46 4.88 -18.91
C ALA A 117 -1.06 6.27 -18.40
N ALA A 118 -1.25 7.31 -19.20
CA ALA A 118 -0.95 8.70 -18.81
C ALA A 118 -2.03 9.32 -17.90
N ARG A 119 -3.24 8.75 -17.89
CA ARG A 119 -4.36 9.24 -17.09
C ARG A 119 -4.26 8.80 -15.64
N SER A 120 -4.77 9.63 -14.74
CA SER A 120 -4.89 9.30 -13.33
C SER A 120 -5.76 8.05 -13.12
N PHE A 121 -5.67 7.46 -11.93
CA PHE A 121 -6.52 6.31 -11.58
C PHE A 121 -8.00 6.70 -11.63
N ASP A 122 -8.36 7.84 -11.06
CA ASP A 122 -9.75 8.28 -10.95
C ASP A 122 -10.36 8.63 -12.32
N GLU A 123 -9.59 9.25 -13.22
CA GLU A 123 -10.02 9.45 -14.62
C GLU A 123 -10.27 8.13 -15.37
N ARG A 124 -9.46 7.10 -15.10
CA ARG A 124 -9.68 5.77 -15.69
C ARG A 124 -10.91 5.08 -15.10
N ILE A 125 -11.16 5.22 -13.81
CA ILE A 125 -12.38 4.67 -13.20
C ILE A 125 -13.61 5.32 -13.85
N ARG A 126 -13.67 6.66 -13.93
CA ARG A 126 -14.79 7.37 -14.58
C ARG A 126 -14.96 6.97 -16.05
N ALA A 127 -13.87 6.90 -16.81
CA ALA A 127 -13.95 6.46 -18.21
C ALA A 127 -14.42 5.01 -18.35
N ALA A 128 -14.03 4.12 -17.42
CA ALA A 128 -14.50 2.74 -17.41
C ALA A 128 -15.99 2.66 -17.06
N THR A 129 -16.48 3.49 -16.14
CA THR A 129 -17.92 3.63 -15.85
C THR A 129 -18.69 3.98 -17.12
N ASP A 130 -18.26 5.03 -17.85
CA ASP A 130 -18.86 5.39 -19.14
C ASP A 130 -18.79 4.26 -20.18
N ALA A 131 -17.69 3.49 -20.18
CA ALA A 131 -17.50 2.37 -21.09
C ALA A 131 -18.49 1.24 -20.80
N ILE A 132 -18.74 0.94 -19.52
CA ILE A 132 -19.76 -0.02 -19.09
C ILE A 132 -21.12 0.42 -19.62
N GLU A 133 -21.52 1.67 -19.44
CA GLU A 133 -22.80 2.20 -19.97
C GLU A 133 -22.91 2.05 -21.50
N LYS A 134 -21.79 2.15 -22.21
CA LYS A 134 -21.72 1.99 -23.67
C LYS A 134 -21.62 0.53 -24.13
N GLY A 135 -21.63 -0.44 -23.22
CA GLY A 135 -21.63 -1.86 -23.54
C GLY A 135 -20.25 -2.48 -23.81
N ALA A 136 -19.19 -1.85 -23.29
CA ALA A 136 -17.82 -2.34 -23.46
C ALA A 136 -17.58 -3.71 -22.82
N VAL A 137 -18.32 -4.05 -21.77
CA VAL A 137 -18.16 -5.33 -21.05
C VAL A 137 -18.68 -6.49 -21.92
N GLU A 138 -19.88 -6.36 -22.46
CA GLU A 138 -20.51 -7.37 -23.33
C GLU A 138 -19.80 -7.53 -24.66
N ALA A 139 -19.20 -6.45 -25.16
CA ALA A 139 -18.38 -6.48 -26.37
C ALA A 139 -17.03 -7.18 -26.16
N GLY A 140 -16.62 -7.40 -24.91
CA GLY A 140 -15.36 -8.07 -24.58
C GLY A 140 -15.40 -9.58 -24.80
N GLU A 141 -14.22 -10.18 -24.97
CA GLU A 141 -14.07 -11.64 -25.19
C GLU A 141 -14.72 -12.51 -24.09
N ALA A 142 -14.77 -12.02 -22.85
CA ALA A 142 -15.38 -12.74 -21.73
C ALA A 142 -16.91 -12.59 -21.67
N GLY A 143 -17.48 -11.62 -22.39
CA GLY A 143 -18.91 -11.27 -22.30
C GLY A 143 -19.32 -10.69 -20.94
N ALA A 144 -20.64 -10.61 -20.74
CA ALA A 144 -21.21 -10.19 -19.46
C ALA A 144 -20.96 -11.26 -18.38
N PRO A 145 -20.60 -10.89 -17.14
CA PRO A 145 -20.44 -11.84 -16.06
C PRO A 145 -21.80 -12.43 -15.65
N SER A 146 -21.82 -13.72 -15.32
CA SER A 146 -22.96 -14.41 -14.70
C SER A 146 -22.96 -14.18 -13.18
N HIS A 147 -21.78 -14.01 -12.57
CA HIS A 147 -21.67 -13.68 -11.14
C HIS A 147 -20.55 -12.67 -10.86
N VAL A 148 -20.86 -11.65 -10.03
CA VAL A 148 -19.87 -10.66 -9.57
C VAL A 148 -19.61 -10.84 -8.07
N VAL A 149 -18.34 -10.99 -7.70
CA VAL A 149 -17.90 -11.00 -6.30
C VAL A 149 -17.16 -9.70 -6.00
N ILE A 150 -17.60 -8.99 -4.96
CA ILE A 150 -16.96 -7.76 -4.49
C ILE A 150 -16.52 -7.94 -3.05
N ASP A 151 -15.22 -7.87 -2.83
CA ASP A 151 -14.62 -7.91 -1.50
C ASP A 151 -14.28 -6.50 -0.99
N GLU A 152 -14.29 -6.33 0.33
CA GLU A 152 -14.06 -5.07 1.03
C GLU A 152 -15.01 -3.94 0.59
N ALA A 153 -16.29 -4.26 0.39
CA ALA A 153 -17.30 -3.33 -0.13
C ALA A 153 -17.48 -2.05 0.71
N GLN A 154 -17.11 -2.06 1.99
CA GLN A 154 -17.12 -0.85 2.84
C GLN A 154 -16.15 0.24 2.39
N ASP A 155 -15.20 -0.09 1.51
CA ASP A 155 -14.18 0.83 1.01
C ASP A 155 -14.53 1.38 -0.39
N LEU A 156 -15.72 1.04 -0.93
CA LEU A 156 -16.27 1.65 -2.13
C LEU A 156 -16.75 3.08 -1.85
N VAL A 157 -15.97 4.05 -2.30
CA VAL A 157 -16.25 5.49 -2.17
C VAL A 157 -15.99 6.21 -3.49
N GLY A 158 -16.72 7.30 -3.75
CA GLY A 158 -16.56 8.14 -4.95
C GLY A 158 -16.64 7.35 -6.26
N ASP A 159 -15.76 7.67 -7.22
CA ASP A 159 -15.75 7.08 -8.57
C ASP A 159 -15.81 5.53 -8.60
N ARG A 160 -15.19 4.86 -7.61
CA ARG A 160 -15.17 3.38 -7.55
C ARG A 160 -16.51 2.80 -7.12
N ARG A 161 -17.26 3.52 -6.28
CA ARG A 161 -18.66 3.17 -5.98
C ARG A 161 -19.48 3.29 -7.25
N ASP A 162 -19.38 4.41 -7.95
CA ASP A 162 -20.14 4.67 -9.18
C ASP A 162 -19.88 3.59 -10.23
N LEU A 163 -18.62 3.19 -10.43
CA LEU A 163 -18.25 2.07 -11.30
C LEU A 163 -19.01 0.78 -10.96
N VAL A 164 -19.09 0.44 -9.68
CA VAL A 164 -19.74 -0.78 -9.20
C VAL A 164 -21.26 -0.68 -9.31
N GLU A 165 -21.84 0.46 -8.92
CA GLU A 165 -23.29 0.71 -9.05
C GLU A 165 -23.73 0.55 -10.51
N THR A 166 -23.02 1.21 -11.44
CA THR A 166 -23.26 1.10 -12.88
C THR A 166 -23.10 -0.33 -13.39
N LEU A 167 -22.08 -1.07 -12.92
CA LEU A 167 -21.86 -2.47 -13.33
C LEU A 167 -23.04 -3.36 -12.92
N LEU A 168 -23.45 -3.28 -11.65
CA LEU A 168 -24.53 -4.12 -11.11
C LEU A 168 -25.89 -3.74 -11.71
N ASP A 169 -26.19 -2.45 -11.86
CA ASP A 169 -27.43 -1.99 -12.48
C ASP A 169 -27.54 -2.40 -13.94
N ARG A 170 -26.43 -2.34 -14.70
CA ARG A 170 -26.41 -2.76 -16.10
C ARG A 170 -26.76 -4.24 -16.27
N PHE A 171 -26.24 -5.09 -15.39
CA PHE A 171 -26.39 -6.55 -15.49
C PHE A 171 -27.43 -7.13 -14.52
N GLN A 172 -28.27 -6.27 -13.93
CA GLN A 172 -29.24 -6.67 -12.91
C GLN A 172 -30.07 -7.89 -13.36
N ARG A 173 -30.48 -7.99 -14.62
CA ARG A 173 -31.37 -9.07 -15.09
C ARG A 173 -30.70 -10.44 -15.33
N SER A 174 -29.37 -10.49 -15.41
CA SER A 174 -28.64 -11.70 -15.87
C SER A 174 -27.45 -12.06 -14.98
N CYS A 175 -27.24 -11.33 -13.89
CA CYS A 175 -26.07 -11.48 -13.03
C CYS A 175 -26.47 -11.58 -11.56
N GLY A 176 -26.01 -12.63 -10.89
CA GLY A 176 -26.01 -12.69 -9.42
C GLY A 176 -24.79 -11.96 -8.85
N PHE A 177 -24.75 -11.76 -7.54
CA PHE A 177 -23.56 -11.19 -6.92
C PHE A 177 -23.34 -11.65 -5.48
N THR A 178 -22.08 -11.63 -5.05
CA THR A 178 -21.68 -11.80 -3.65
C THR A 178 -20.88 -10.57 -3.22
N ILE A 179 -21.52 -9.68 -2.48
CA ILE A 179 -20.90 -8.49 -1.88
C ILE A 179 -20.47 -8.84 -0.45
N VAL A 180 -19.21 -8.66 -0.11
CA VAL A 180 -18.68 -8.90 1.23
C VAL A 180 -18.12 -7.61 1.80
N GLY A 181 -18.53 -7.26 3.03
CA GLY A 181 -18.00 -6.07 3.69
C GLY A 181 -18.40 -5.91 5.16
N ASP A 182 -17.84 -4.89 5.80
CA ASP A 182 -18.16 -4.46 7.17
C ASP A 182 -17.94 -2.97 7.35
N SER A 183 -19.02 -2.21 7.47
CA SER A 183 -19.03 -0.77 7.69
C SER A 183 -18.16 -0.31 8.86
N ALA A 184 -18.02 -1.13 9.91
CA ALA A 184 -17.15 -0.80 11.04
C ALA A 184 -15.66 -0.72 10.65
N GLN A 185 -15.28 -1.29 9.51
CA GLN A 185 -13.91 -1.26 8.99
C GLN A 185 -13.71 -0.26 7.85
N GLY A 186 -14.74 0.51 7.45
CA GLY A 186 -14.63 1.49 6.36
C GLY A 186 -13.81 2.72 6.75
N ILE A 187 -12.55 2.79 6.30
CA ILE A 187 -11.63 3.88 6.67
C ILE A 187 -11.00 4.60 5.47
N TYR A 188 -11.41 4.31 4.23
CA TYR A 188 -10.88 5.00 3.04
C TYR A 188 -11.65 6.26 2.63
N GLY A 189 -12.65 6.70 3.41
CA GLY A 189 -13.39 7.94 3.14
C GLY A 189 -12.51 9.21 3.03
N PHE A 190 -11.30 9.21 3.60
CA PHE A 190 -10.35 10.33 3.48
C PHE A 190 -9.92 10.62 2.03
N GLN A 191 -10.15 9.71 1.08
CA GLN A 191 -9.88 9.93 -0.34
C GLN A 191 -10.79 11.00 -0.95
N ILE A 192 -11.97 11.20 -0.36
CA ILE A 192 -12.94 12.22 -0.75
C ILE A 192 -12.47 13.55 -0.20
N THR A 193 -12.20 14.51 -1.09
CA THR A 193 -11.59 15.79 -0.70
C THR A 193 -12.61 16.70 0.00
N ASP A 194 -13.85 16.72 -0.49
CA ASP A 194 -14.94 17.52 0.05
C ASP A 194 -15.44 16.90 1.39
N PRO A 195 -15.41 17.64 2.51
CA PRO A 195 -15.86 17.12 3.80
C PRO A 195 -17.37 16.79 3.86
N ALA A 196 -18.21 17.54 3.15
CA ALA A 196 -19.66 17.32 3.14
C ALA A 196 -20.01 16.06 2.34
N GLU A 197 -19.35 15.87 1.19
CA GLU A 197 -19.44 14.63 0.42
C GLU A 197 -18.95 13.45 1.27
N ARG A 198 -17.77 13.55 1.88
CA ARG A 198 -17.18 12.50 2.73
C ARG A 198 -18.11 12.04 3.85
N ALA A 199 -18.83 12.95 4.49
CA ALA A 199 -19.76 12.65 5.57
C ALA A 199 -20.95 11.78 5.11
N GLY A 200 -21.31 11.83 3.83
CA GLY A 200 -22.38 11.04 3.23
C GLY A 200 -21.91 9.73 2.58
N GLU A 201 -20.61 9.56 2.34
CA GLU A 201 -20.08 8.42 1.59
C GLU A 201 -20.04 7.10 2.39
N THR A 202 -19.86 7.18 3.71
CA THR A 202 -19.85 5.97 4.55
C THR A 202 -21.24 5.32 4.52
N ASP A 203 -21.30 4.02 4.24
CA ASP A 203 -22.52 3.20 4.11
C ASP A 203 -23.45 3.55 2.94
N ARG A 204 -23.06 4.50 2.09
CA ARG A 204 -23.85 4.89 0.92
C ARG A 204 -24.08 3.70 -0.02
N PHE A 205 -23.02 2.96 -0.32
CA PHE A 205 -23.10 1.77 -1.18
C PHE A 205 -24.04 0.69 -0.62
N PHE A 206 -23.92 0.37 0.67
CA PHE A 206 -24.81 -0.62 1.32
C PHE A 206 -26.26 -0.14 1.38
N THR A 207 -26.49 1.16 1.56
CA THR A 207 -27.84 1.75 1.55
C THR A 207 -28.45 1.66 0.15
N TRP A 208 -27.68 2.03 -0.88
CA TRP A 208 -28.08 1.89 -2.27
C TRP A 208 -28.42 0.44 -2.62
N LEU A 209 -27.58 -0.53 -2.24
CA LEU A 209 -27.82 -1.94 -2.52
C LEU A 209 -29.18 -2.42 -1.97
N ARG A 210 -29.51 -2.05 -0.73
CA ARG A 210 -30.80 -2.39 -0.11
C ARG A 210 -32.00 -1.69 -0.74
N MET A 211 -31.79 -0.53 -1.36
CA MET A 211 -32.85 0.22 -2.04
C MET A 211 -33.06 -0.21 -3.49
N SER A 212 -32.01 -0.70 -4.15
CA SER A 212 -32.03 -1.05 -5.57
C SER A 212 -32.45 -2.51 -5.83
N TYR A 213 -32.39 -3.38 -4.81
CA TYR A 213 -32.58 -4.83 -4.95
C TYR A 213 -33.58 -5.36 -3.90
N ASP A 214 -34.83 -5.58 -4.31
CA ASP A 214 -35.90 -6.12 -3.45
C ASP A 214 -35.70 -7.60 -3.05
N ASP A 215 -34.93 -8.34 -3.85
CA ASP A 215 -34.59 -9.76 -3.69
C ASP A 215 -33.22 -9.98 -3.02
N LEU A 216 -32.66 -8.95 -2.40
CA LEU A 216 -31.36 -9.00 -1.74
C LEU A 216 -31.39 -9.95 -0.52
N VAL A 217 -30.53 -10.96 -0.54
CA VAL A 217 -30.29 -11.86 0.60
C VAL A 217 -29.18 -11.26 1.47
N GLU A 218 -29.45 -11.04 2.76
CA GLU A 218 -28.47 -10.56 3.72
C GLU A 218 -28.08 -11.65 4.72
N LEU A 219 -26.80 -12.02 4.76
CA LEU A 219 -26.23 -12.98 5.72
C LEU A 219 -25.10 -12.34 6.53
N GLY A 220 -24.86 -12.88 7.73
CA GLY A 220 -23.85 -12.38 8.66
C GLY A 220 -22.85 -13.45 9.08
N LEU A 221 -21.58 -13.09 9.17
CA LEU A 221 -20.53 -13.94 9.78
C LEU A 221 -20.16 -13.35 11.15
N THR A 222 -20.57 -14.03 12.22
CA THR A 222 -20.47 -13.49 13.59
C THR A 222 -19.29 -14.06 14.39
N ARG A 223 -18.88 -15.30 14.09
CA ARG A 223 -17.77 -15.94 14.80
C ARG A 223 -16.42 -15.32 14.40
N ASN A 224 -15.62 -14.90 15.38
CA ASN A 224 -14.25 -14.42 15.16
C ASN A 224 -13.23 -15.55 15.39
N PHE A 225 -12.39 -15.79 14.38
CA PHE A 225 -11.33 -16.81 14.37
C PHE A 225 -9.92 -16.21 14.52
N ARG A 226 -9.78 -14.88 14.38
CA ARG A 226 -8.48 -14.19 14.43
C ARG A 226 -8.02 -13.98 15.87
N ALA A 227 -8.82 -13.27 16.66
CA ALA A 227 -8.45 -12.86 18.01
C ALA A 227 -8.53 -14.07 18.95
N THR A 228 -7.41 -14.49 19.53
CA THR A 228 -7.32 -15.69 20.37
C THR A 228 -7.39 -15.36 21.87
N THR A 229 -6.94 -14.18 22.28
CA THR A 229 -6.85 -13.72 23.69
C THR A 229 -7.98 -12.76 24.08
N ALA A 230 -8.05 -12.38 25.36
CA ALA A 230 -9.03 -11.39 25.83
C ALA A 230 -8.68 -9.97 25.33
N GLU A 231 -7.39 -9.66 25.33
CA GLU A 231 -6.80 -8.40 24.88
C GLU A 231 -7.12 -8.17 23.40
N ALA A 232 -6.91 -9.19 22.55
CA ALA A 232 -7.22 -9.14 21.12
C ALA A 232 -8.74 -9.01 20.83
N ARG A 233 -9.59 -9.49 21.74
CA ARG A 233 -11.05 -9.45 21.59
C ARG A 233 -11.69 -8.15 22.09
N THR A 234 -10.95 -7.32 22.84
CA THR A 234 -11.53 -6.20 23.61
C THR A 234 -12.39 -5.24 22.79
N ALA A 235 -12.01 -4.96 21.54
CA ALA A 235 -12.71 -4.03 20.66
C ALA A 235 -13.91 -4.67 19.92
N LEU A 236 -13.98 -6.00 19.80
CA LEU A 236 -14.95 -6.69 18.93
C LEU A 236 -16.41 -6.37 19.28
N ALA A 237 -16.70 -6.19 20.57
CA ALA A 237 -18.04 -5.85 21.05
C ALA A 237 -18.56 -4.49 20.53
N VAL A 238 -17.66 -3.59 20.14
CA VAL A 238 -18.00 -2.25 19.63
C VAL A 238 -18.40 -2.30 18.14
N GLY A 239 -17.98 -3.33 17.40
CA GLY A 239 -18.14 -3.39 15.95
C GLY A 239 -19.60 -3.31 15.47
N SER A 240 -20.53 -3.97 16.15
CA SER A 240 -21.96 -3.93 15.79
C SER A 240 -22.58 -2.55 15.95
N ARG A 241 -22.10 -1.76 16.92
CA ARG A 241 -22.56 -0.39 17.15
C ARG A 241 -21.94 0.59 16.14
N LEU A 242 -20.68 0.35 15.74
CA LEU A 242 -20.05 1.13 14.66
C LEU A 242 -20.71 0.93 13.30
N ARG A 243 -21.27 -0.26 13.03
CA ARG A 243 -22.10 -0.50 11.84
C ARG A 243 -23.42 0.28 11.84
N ASN A 244 -23.90 0.67 13.02
CA ASN A 244 -25.25 1.20 13.23
C ASN A 244 -25.20 2.58 13.91
N LEU A 245 -24.38 3.50 13.40
CA LEU A 245 -24.22 4.85 13.96
C LEU A 245 -25.48 5.74 13.84
N GLY A 246 -26.50 5.29 13.12
CA GLY A 246 -27.74 6.03 12.87
C GLY A 246 -27.71 6.82 11.55
N THR A 247 -28.82 7.51 11.24
CA THR A 247 -29.03 8.14 9.93
C THR A 247 -28.81 9.66 9.93
N THR A 248 -28.94 10.33 11.07
CA THR A 248 -28.73 11.79 11.17
C THR A 248 -27.27 12.12 11.44
N GLU A 249 -26.74 13.18 10.84
CA GLU A 249 -25.33 13.58 11.00
C GLU A 249 -24.97 13.87 12.47
N ALA A 250 -25.79 14.65 13.17
CA ALA A 250 -25.59 14.97 14.58
C ALA A 250 -25.64 13.71 15.47
N GLY A 251 -26.57 12.79 15.21
CA GLY A 251 -26.67 11.51 15.90
C GLY A 251 -25.45 10.64 15.68
N ARG A 252 -25.03 10.47 14.41
CA ARG A 252 -23.82 9.73 14.03
C ARG A 252 -22.59 10.26 14.73
N ARG A 253 -22.40 11.59 14.75
CA ARG A 253 -21.25 12.23 15.41
C ARG A 253 -21.27 12.00 16.93
N ALA A 254 -22.43 12.15 17.57
CA ALA A 254 -22.57 11.95 19.01
C ALA A 254 -22.29 10.51 19.42
N GLU A 255 -22.86 9.53 18.70
CA GLU A 255 -22.61 8.12 18.99
C GLU A 255 -21.16 7.73 18.68
N ALA A 256 -20.60 8.17 17.55
CA ALA A 256 -19.20 7.92 17.23
C ALA A 256 -18.25 8.51 18.27
N THR A 257 -18.58 9.66 18.87
CA THR A 257 -17.80 10.25 19.97
C THR A 257 -17.78 9.33 21.19
N LYS A 258 -18.95 8.77 21.57
CA LYS A 258 -19.05 7.82 22.68
C LYS A 258 -18.28 6.53 22.38
N LEU A 259 -18.43 5.98 21.17
CA LEU A 259 -17.75 4.75 20.76
C LEU A 259 -16.23 4.94 20.71
N HIS A 260 -15.75 6.08 20.23
CA HIS A 260 -14.33 6.43 20.27
C HIS A 260 -13.82 6.48 21.73
N SER A 261 -14.55 7.14 22.62
CA SER A 261 -14.18 7.18 24.05
C SER A 261 -14.15 5.78 24.66
N GLU A 262 -15.16 4.94 24.39
CA GLU A 262 -15.21 3.56 24.88
C GLU A 262 -14.03 2.72 24.37
N LEU A 263 -13.69 2.82 23.07
CA LEU A 263 -12.52 2.13 22.50
C LEU A 263 -11.21 2.60 23.14
N ARG A 264 -11.09 3.91 23.37
CA ARG A 264 -9.93 4.51 24.04
C ARG A 264 -9.81 4.03 25.48
N ASP A 265 -10.90 4.02 26.24
CA ASP A 265 -10.91 3.55 27.63
C ASP A 265 -10.52 2.07 27.69
N ARG A 266 -11.10 1.24 26.81
CA ARG A 266 -10.70 -0.18 26.67
C ARG A 266 -9.22 -0.36 26.37
N LEU A 267 -8.63 0.50 25.52
CA LEU A 267 -7.20 0.45 25.21
C LEU A 267 -6.34 0.92 26.40
N LEU A 268 -6.78 1.92 27.16
CA LEU A 268 -6.07 2.43 28.34
C LEU A 268 -6.08 1.42 29.50
N ASP A 269 -7.11 0.58 29.58
CA ASP A 269 -7.22 -0.52 30.54
C ASP A 269 -6.31 -1.72 30.18
N LEU A 270 -5.79 -1.79 28.95
CA LEU A 270 -4.83 -2.82 28.56
C LEU A 270 -3.45 -2.58 29.19
N PRO A 271 -2.63 -3.65 29.28
CA PRO A 271 -1.25 -3.52 29.75
C PRO A 271 -0.48 -2.48 28.92
N ASP A 272 0.22 -1.61 29.65
CA ASP A 272 1.15 -0.64 29.08
C ASP A 272 2.51 -1.31 28.92
N LEU A 273 3.01 -1.40 27.68
CA LEU A 273 4.36 -1.92 27.47
C LEU A 273 5.41 -0.91 27.95
N GLY A 274 5.07 0.38 27.98
CA GLY A 274 5.96 1.47 28.37
C GLY A 274 6.26 2.46 27.24
N ASP A 275 7.36 3.18 27.41
CA ASP A 275 7.84 4.19 26.46
C ASP A 275 8.81 3.58 25.45
N LEU A 276 8.68 3.94 24.17
CA LEU A 276 9.58 3.45 23.11
C LEU A 276 11.03 3.96 23.24
N THR A 277 11.33 4.83 24.22
CA THR A 277 12.69 5.25 24.59
C THR A 277 13.32 4.38 25.68
N ASP A 278 12.54 3.51 26.32
CA ASP A 278 12.99 2.61 27.40
C ASP A 278 13.68 1.36 26.83
N ASP A 279 14.83 0.99 27.41
CA ASP A 279 15.66 -0.11 26.92
C ASP A 279 14.98 -1.48 27.07
N PHE A 280 14.16 -1.69 28.11
CA PHE A 280 13.39 -2.93 28.30
C PHE A 280 12.36 -3.11 27.19
N VAL A 281 11.66 -2.03 26.81
CA VAL A 281 10.68 -2.05 25.72
C VAL A 281 11.36 -2.38 24.40
N LEU A 282 12.50 -1.74 24.12
CA LEU A 282 13.29 -1.97 22.92
C LEU A 282 13.84 -3.40 22.87
N GLU A 283 14.26 -3.98 24.00
CA GLU A 283 14.66 -5.38 24.09
C GLU A 283 13.49 -6.33 23.83
N ALA A 284 12.31 -6.06 24.41
CA ALA A 284 11.10 -6.84 24.16
C ALA A 284 10.68 -6.81 22.68
N LEU A 285 10.85 -5.69 22.00
CA LEU A 285 10.63 -5.56 20.55
C LEU A 285 11.61 -6.41 19.73
N ARG A 286 12.90 -6.39 20.08
CA ARG A 286 13.93 -7.19 19.39
C ARG A 286 13.76 -8.69 19.60
N ALA A 287 13.33 -9.09 20.80
CA ALA A 287 13.20 -10.48 21.19
C ALA A 287 11.92 -11.16 20.68
N TYR A 288 10.91 -10.41 20.23
CA TYR A 288 9.64 -10.99 19.80
C TYR A 288 9.80 -11.80 18.49
N PRO A 289 9.48 -13.10 18.48
CA PRO A 289 9.80 -13.97 17.34
C PRO A 289 8.77 -13.88 16.20
N GLU A 290 7.53 -13.52 16.52
CA GLU A 290 6.38 -13.50 15.60
C GLU A 290 6.17 -12.11 14.96
N THR A 291 5.08 -11.95 14.20
CA THR A 291 4.79 -10.69 13.52
C THR A 291 4.27 -9.62 14.50
N CYS A 292 4.85 -8.44 14.44
CA CYS A 292 4.58 -7.33 15.34
C CYS A 292 4.37 -6.04 14.54
N ALA A 293 3.34 -5.28 14.87
CA ALA A 293 3.11 -3.96 14.29
C ALA A 293 2.96 -2.86 15.33
N ILE A 294 3.65 -1.74 15.10
CA ILE A 294 3.34 -0.47 15.75
C ILE A 294 2.43 0.32 14.81
N LEU A 295 1.17 0.45 15.18
CA LEU A 295 0.18 1.16 14.37
C LEU A 295 0.01 2.60 14.86
N THR A 296 0.13 3.54 13.93
CA THR A 296 0.02 4.97 14.19
C THR A 296 -1.19 5.58 13.50
N ARG A 297 -1.66 6.74 13.99
CA ARG A 297 -2.80 7.45 13.41
C ARG A 297 -2.45 8.02 12.04
N ASP A 298 -1.28 8.66 11.94
CA ASP A 298 -0.85 9.37 10.74
C ASP A 298 0.62 9.04 10.35
N ASN A 299 1.01 9.50 9.15
CA ASN A 299 2.36 9.28 8.63
C ASN A 299 3.43 10.03 9.43
N ARG A 300 3.07 11.12 10.14
CA ARG A 300 4.00 11.89 10.96
C ARG A 300 4.45 11.05 12.16
N GLU A 301 3.51 10.41 12.83
CA GLU A 301 3.80 9.47 13.93
C GLU A 301 4.60 8.27 13.43
N ALA A 302 4.24 7.69 12.27
CA ALA A 302 4.96 6.56 11.71
C ALA A 302 6.43 6.90 11.42
N LEU A 303 6.69 8.08 10.86
CA LEU A 303 8.04 8.56 10.59
C LEU A 303 8.83 8.81 11.87
N ALA A 304 8.20 9.42 12.89
CA ALA A 304 8.85 9.68 14.17
C ALA A 304 9.20 8.39 14.94
N VAL A 305 8.27 7.43 14.99
CA VAL A 305 8.51 6.11 15.58
C VAL A 305 9.62 5.38 14.84
N SER A 306 9.57 5.36 13.50
CA SER A 306 10.58 4.70 12.68
C SER A 306 11.97 5.32 12.92
N GLU A 307 12.07 6.65 12.96
CA GLU A 307 13.31 7.35 13.26
C GLU A 307 13.87 6.96 14.65
N LEU A 308 13.03 6.97 15.68
CA LEU A 308 13.41 6.56 17.04
C LEU A 308 13.94 5.12 17.09
N LEU A 309 13.25 4.18 16.43
CA LEU A 309 13.67 2.78 16.38
C LEU A 309 15.02 2.62 15.67
N TYR A 310 15.25 3.34 14.57
CA TYR A 310 16.55 3.33 13.89
C TYR A 310 17.66 3.92 14.74
N GLU A 311 17.42 5.02 15.46
CA GLU A 311 18.39 5.62 16.40
C GLU A 311 18.79 4.64 17.51
N ARG A 312 17.88 3.74 17.88
CA ARG A 312 18.10 2.69 18.88
C ARG A 312 18.50 1.33 18.27
N GLY A 313 18.77 1.26 16.97
CA GLY A 313 19.19 0.01 16.32
C GLY A 313 18.17 -1.13 16.40
N VAL A 314 16.87 -0.81 16.36
CA VAL A 314 15.80 -1.80 16.25
C VAL A 314 15.45 -1.99 14.78
N GLU A 315 15.70 -3.19 14.25
CA GLU A 315 15.34 -3.55 12.88
C GLU A 315 13.81 -3.55 12.72
N HIS A 316 13.32 -2.83 11.71
CA HIS A 316 11.90 -2.76 11.39
C HIS A 316 11.69 -2.33 9.94
N THR A 317 10.49 -2.52 9.41
CA THR A 317 10.07 -1.94 8.13
C THR A 317 9.04 -0.84 8.36
N LEU A 318 9.25 0.31 7.73
CA LEU A 318 8.22 1.34 7.60
C LEU A 318 7.32 1.01 6.40
N LYS A 319 6.04 0.75 6.65
CA LYS A 319 5.09 0.33 5.61
C LYS A 319 4.92 1.40 4.54
N ARG A 320 5.20 1.05 3.29
CA ARG A 320 5.09 1.95 2.13
C ARG A 320 3.64 2.25 1.74
N SER A 321 3.43 3.33 0.99
CA SER A 321 2.13 3.59 0.36
C SER A 321 1.86 2.56 -0.73
N LEU A 322 0.60 2.23 -1.01
CA LEU A 322 0.22 1.37 -2.14
C LEU A 322 0.57 1.97 -3.51
N ARG A 323 0.83 3.28 -3.56
CA ARG A 323 1.31 3.99 -4.76
C ARG A 323 2.82 3.83 -4.95
N ASP A 324 3.56 3.48 -3.90
CA ASP A 324 5.01 3.36 -3.94
C ASP A 324 5.37 1.98 -4.49
N ARG A 325 5.85 1.93 -5.74
CA ARG A 325 6.13 0.68 -6.47
C ARG A 325 7.61 0.63 -6.85
N PRO A 326 8.52 0.35 -5.90
CA PRO A 326 9.92 0.20 -6.26
C PRO A 326 10.05 -1.04 -7.16
N VAL A 327 10.68 -0.88 -8.31
CA VAL A 327 11.08 -2.02 -9.13
C VAL A 327 12.30 -2.64 -8.45
N PRO A 328 12.34 -3.95 -8.16
CA PRO A 328 13.49 -4.55 -7.48
C PRO A 328 14.81 -4.28 -8.23
N TYR A 329 15.89 -4.03 -7.49
CA TYR A 329 17.21 -3.75 -8.06
C TYR A 329 17.73 -4.89 -8.96
N TRP A 330 17.33 -6.14 -8.71
CA TRP A 330 17.78 -7.28 -9.52
C TRP A 330 17.29 -7.20 -10.97
N VAL A 331 16.25 -6.41 -11.25
CA VAL A 331 15.77 -6.19 -12.63
C VAL A 331 16.80 -5.42 -13.44
N ALA A 332 17.45 -4.39 -12.88
CA ALA A 332 18.54 -3.68 -13.54
C ALA A 332 19.67 -4.63 -13.88
N GLU A 333 20.07 -5.49 -12.93
CA GLU A 333 21.15 -6.46 -13.13
C GLU A 333 20.79 -7.53 -14.18
N LEU A 334 19.56 -8.06 -14.12
CA LEU A 334 19.06 -9.02 -15.10
C LEU A 334 19.14 -8.42 -16.51
N LEU A 335 18.65 -7.19 -16.70
CA LEU A 335 18.64 -6.53 -18.00
C LEU A 335 20.06 -6.20 -18.46
N ARG A 336 20.94 -5.74 -17.56
CA ARG A 336 22.34 -5.42 -17.90
C ARG A 336 23.15 -6.65 -18.32
N ARG A 337 22.92 -7.79 -17.67
CA ARG A 337 23.60 -9.07 -17.97
C ARG A 337 22.95 -9.83 -19.13
N SER A 338 21.77 -9.39 -19.57
CA SER A 338 21.12 -9.96 -20.75
C SER A 338 21.77 -9.43 -22.02
N GLU A 339 22.59 -10.27 -22.64
CA GLU A 339 23.20 -9.99 -23.95
C GLU A 339 22.23 -10.23 -25.13
N SER A 340 21.11 -10.93 -24.89
CA SER A 340 20.10 -11.25 -25.88
C SER A 340 18.87 -10.35 -25.76
N LEU A 341 18.14 -10.20 -26.87
CA LEU A 341 16.84 -9.51 -26.92
C LEU A 341 15.72 -10.29 -26.22
N THR A 342 15.92 -11.61 -26.02
CA THR A 342 14.96 -12.48 -25.36
C THR A 342 15.63 -13.38 -24.33
N LEU A 343 14.97 -13.60 -23.20
CA LEU A 343 15.38 -14.51 -22.15
C LEU A 343 14.55 -15.80 -22.17
N THR A 344 15.22 -16.95 -22.08
CA THR A 344 14.62 -18.25 -21.77
C THR A 344 14.58 -18.46 -20.26
N GLU A 345 13.76 -19.41 -19.79
CA GLU A 345 13.64 -19.72 -18.36
C GLU A 345 14.98 -20.15 -17.77
N SER A 346 15.68 -21.06 -18.46
CA SER A 346 17.00 -21.54 -18.04
C SER A 346 18.03 -20.41 -17.93
N ARG A 347 18.07 -19.49 -18.92
CA ARG A 347 19.01 -18.36 -18.88
C ARG A 347 18.63 -17.34 -17.80
N PHE A 348 17.34 -17.12 -17.57
CA PHE A 348 16.86 -16.26 -16.49
C PHE A 348 17.29 -16.81 -15.12
N LEU A 349 17.09 -18.11 -14.87
CA LEU A 349 17.49 -18.75 -13.62
C LEU A 349 19.00 -18.68 -13.43
N GLU A 350 19.78 -18.98 -14.47
CA GLU A 350 21.25 -18.90 -14.46
C GLU A 350 21.73 -17.49 -14.07
N LEU A 351 21.24 -16.44 -14.75
CA LEU A 351 21.63 -15.05 -14.47
C LEU A 351 21.30 -14.64 -13.04
N LEU A 352 20.16 -15.09 -12.50
CA LEU A 352 19.74 -14.74 -11.14
C LEU A 352 20.56 -15.43 -10.06
N THR A 353 21.22 -16.56 -10.33
CA THR A 353 22.16 -17.16 -9.36
C THR A 353 23.39 -16.30 -9.11
N GLU A 354 23.72 -15.40 -10.04
CA GLU A 354 24.87 -14.49 -9.93
C GLU A 354 24.52 -13.12 -9.34
N ILE A 355 23.25 -12.90 -9.01
CA ILE A 355 22.74 -11.63 -8.46
C ILE A 355 22.39 -11.89 -6.99
N PRO A 356 22.85 -11.04 -6.05
CA PRO A 356 22.39 -11.15 -4.67
C PRO A 356 20.89 -10.84 -4.67
N LEU A 357 20.04 -11.81 -4.32
CA LEU A 357 18.59 -11.61 -4.29
C LEU A 357 18.09 -11.39 -2.86
N PRO A 358 16.94 -10.70 -2.69
CA PRO A 358 16.26 -10.64 -1.41
C PRO A 358 16.01 -12.06 -0.84
N PRO A 359 16.11 -12.26 0.48
CA PRO A 359 15.81 -13.54 1.11
C PRO A 359 14.41 -14.05 0.74
N ALA A 360 14.26 -15.35 0.57
CA ALA A 360 12.99 -16.00 0.20
C ALA A 360 12.37 -15.54 -1.14
N SER A 361 13.20 -15.11 -2.09
CA SER A 361 12.78 -14.88 -3.48
C SER A 361 12.34 -16.18 -4.14
N ASP A 362 11.15 -16.17 -4.75
CA ASP A 362 10.56 -17.31 -5.46
C ASP A 362 10.79 -17.13 -6.96
N LEU A 363 11.83 -17.78 -7.47
CA LEU A 363 12.29 -17.59 -8.85
C LEU A 363 11.24 -18.06 -9.88
N ASP A 364 10.53 -19.14 -9.58
CA ASP A 364 9.48 -19.67 -10.45
C ASP A 364 8.30 -18.70 -10.55
N ARG A 365 7.95 -18.03 -9.45
CA ARG A 365 6.97 -16.94 -9.47
C ARG A 365 7.51 -15.75 -10.27
N CYS A 366 8.76 -15.33 -10.04
CA CYS A 366 9.39 -14.24 -10.78
C CYS A 366 9.33 -14.46 -12.30
N TRP A 367 9.72 -15.66 -12.74
CA TRP A 367 9.67 -16.03 -14.15
C TRP A 367 8.25 -16.00 -14.72
N ARG A 368 7.29 -16.66 -14.05
CA ARG A 368 5.90 -16.74 -14.51
C ARG A 368 5.27 -15.35 -14.65
N SER A 369 5.48 -14.47 -13.68
CA SER A 369 4.95 -13.11 -13.66
C SER A 369 5.59 -12.22 -14.73
N LEU A 370 6.92 -12.25 -14.88
CA LEU A 370 7.59 -11.51 -15.97
C LEU A 370 7.11 -11.98 -17.34
N ARG A 371 7.07 -13.29 -17.54
CA ARG A 371 6.58 -13.90 -18.78
C ARG A 371 5.14 -13.51 -19.06
N ALA A 372 4.27 -13.44 -18.06
CA ALA A 372 2.89 -13.00 -18.20
C ALA A 372 2.80 -11.50 -18.57
N ALA A 373 3.64 -10.67 -17.97
CA ALA A 373 3.65 -9.22 -18.19
C ALA A 373 4.22 -8.80 -19.56
N THR A 374 5.10 -9.62 -20.16
CA THR A 374 5.70 -9.34 -21.47
C THR A 374 5.04 -10.06 -22.65
N ARG A 375 3.87 -10.70 -22.47
CA ARG A 375 3.20 -11.46 -23.55
C ARG A 375 2.71 -10.53 -24.65
N ARG A 376 3.48 -10.39 -25.73
CA ARG A 376 2.96 -9.82 -26.98
C ARG A 376 3.09 -10.72 -28.22
N THR A 377 3.86 -11.80 -28.21
CA THR A 377 3.84 -12.79 -29.29
C THR A 377 4.42 -14.12 -28.77
N GLY A 378 3.74 -15.23 -29.03
CA GLY A 378 4.03 -16.52 -28.41
C GLY A 378 5.44 -17.04 -28.68
N ARG A 379 6.16 -17.44 -27.62
CA ARG A 379 7.30 -18.39 -27.63
C ARG A 379 7.86 -18.74 -26.25
N GLY A 380 7.07 -18.66 -25.18
CA GLY A 380 7.54 -19.04 -23.83
C GLY A 380 8.68 -18.19 -23.24
N ASN A 381 9.20 -17.21 -23.97
CA ASN A 381 10.33 -16.35 -23.60
C ASN A 381 9.87 -14.98 -23.08
N VAL A 382 10.78 -14.29 -22.40
CA VAL A 382 10.61 -12.90 -21.93
C VAL A 382 11.36 -11.95 -22.86
N ASP A 383 10.68 -10.91 -23.36
CA ASP A 383 11.29 -9.85 -24.17
C ASP A 383 11.95 -8.80 -23.24
N VAL A 384 13.26 -8.59 -23.42
CA VAL A 384 14.07 -7.70 -22.58
C VAL A 384 13.67 -6.23 -22.75
N ALA A 385 13.36 -5.80 -23.98
CA ALA A 385 12.87 -4.46 -24.25
C ALA A 385 11.47 -4.24 -23.67
N ALA A 386 10.63 -5.29 -23.64
CA ALA A 386 9.34 -5.23 -22.96
C ALA A 386 9.48 -5.08 -21.44
N VAL A 387 10.41 -5.81 -20.79
CA VAL A 387 10.69 -5.62 -19.36
C VAL A 387 11.18 -4.20 -19.08
N ARG A 388 12.14 -3.68 -19.85
CA ARG A 388 12.62 -2.31 -19.72
C ARG A 388 11.50 -1.27 -19.87
N ARG A 389 10.56 -1.52 -20.78
CA ARG A 389 9.38 -0.68 -20.97
C ARG A 389 8.45 -0.70 -19.75
N LEU A 390 8.22 -1.87 -19.15
CA LEU A 390 7.44 -1.97 -17.91
C LEU A 390 8.04 -1.14 -16.76
N VAL A 391 9.38 -1.11 -16.66
CA VAL A 391 10.08 -0.25 -15.69
C VAL A 391 9.85 1.23 -16.01
N ALA A 392 10.13 1.65 -17.25
CA ALA A 392 10.01 3.05 -17.66
C ALA A 392 8.58 3.59 -17.55
N GLU A 393 7.57 2.76 -17.79
CA GLU A 393 6.15 3.12 -17.68
C GLU A 393 5.60 3.00 -16.25
N GLY A 394 6.40 2.54 -15.27
CA GLY A 394 5.92 2.30 -13.90
C GLY A 394 4.85 1.21 -13.81
N ARG A 395 4.86 0.27 -14.77
CA ARG A 395 3.90 -0.84 -14.93
C ARG A 395 4.48 -2.20 -14.57
N PHE A 396 5.62 -2.20 -13.89
CA PHE A 396 6.24 -3.44 -13.44
C PHE A 396 5.31 -4.23 -12.50
N PRO A 397 5.24 -5.57 -12.60
CA PRO A 397 4.32 -6.37 -11.79
C PRO A 397 4.60 -6.22 -10.29
N ASP A 398 3.60 -5.79 -9.52
CA ASP A 398 3.79 -5.46 -8.10
C ASP A 398 4.06 -6.70 -7.23
N GLU A 399 3.58 -7.86 -7.66
CA GLU A 399 3.85 -9.15 -7.00
C GLU A 399 5.33 -9.57 -7.05
N LEU A 400 6.11 -8.88 -7.89
CA LEU A 400 7.56 -9.03 -8.00
C LEU A 400 8.34 -8.00 -7.20
N GLY A 401 7.68 -6.99 -6.62
CA GLY A 401 8.30 -6.05 -5.70
C GLY A 401 8.87 -6.74 -4.46
N ASP A 402 9.80 -6.08 -3.78
CA ASP A 402 10.43 -6.61 -2.57
C ASP A 402 9.39 -7.02 -1.53
N SER A 403 9.53 -8.22 -0.99
CA SER A 403 8.68 -8.65 0.12
C SER A 403 9.11 -7.92 1.39
N GLU A 404 8.30 -6.96 1.84
CA GLU A 404 8.41 -6.34 3.17
C GLU A 404 8.07 -7.37 4.26
N LYS A 405 8.98 -8.31 4.52
CA LYS A 405 8.85 -9.34 5.56
C LYS A 405 9.74 -9.00 6.75
N ALA A 406 9.47 -7.88 7.41
CA ALA A 406 10.06 -7.62 8.72
C ALA A 406 9.16 -8.18 9.82
N ARG A 407 9.79 -8.72 10.88
CA ARG A 407 9.09 -9.12 12.10
C ARG A 407 8.40 -7.92 12.75
N LEU A 408 9.06 -6.77 12.79
CA LEU A 408 8.50 -5.51 13.28
C LEU A 408 8.15 -4.59 12.11
N THR A 409 6.91 -4.14 12.05
CA THR A 409 6.42 -3.19 11.06
C THR A 409 5.89 -1.92 11.73
N VAL A 410 6.30 -0.75 11.26
CA VAL A 410 5.69 0.53 11.62
C VAL A 410 4.77 0.95 10.49
N SER A 411 3.50 1.20 10.80
CA SER A 411 2.50 1.51 9.77
C SER A 411 1.45 2.46 10.31
N THR A 412 0.85 3.26 9.43
CA THR A 412 -0.44 3.84 9.77
C THR A 412 -1.52 2.77 9.78
N VAL A 413 -2.60 2.99 10.54
CA VAL A 413 -3.78 2.10 10.54
C VAL A 413 -4.30 1.87 9.11
N HIS A 414 -4.38 2.94 8.31
CA HIS A 414 -4.87 2.89 6.93
C HIS A 414 -4.04 1.99 6.01
N ARG A 415 -2.71 1.95 6.20
CA ARG A 415 -1.82 1.09 5.41
C ARG A 415 -1.75 -0.35 5.93
N ALA A 416 -2.08 -0.55 7.20
CA ALA A 416 -2.13 -1.87 7.83
C ALA A 416 -3.48 -2.59 7.67
N LYS A 417 -4.51 -1.92 7.14
CA LYS A 417 -5.80 -2.55 6.85
C LYS A 417 -5.64 -3.68 5.84
N GLY A 418 -6.31 -4.79 6.09
CA GLY A 418 -6.15 -6.04 5.34
C GLY A 418 -4.92 -6.87 5.72
N LEU A 419 -4.04 -6.36 6.60
CA LEU A 419 -2.95 -7.14 7.20
C LEU A 419 -3.36 -7.62 8.60
N GLU A 420 -2.64 -8.62 9.08
CA GLU A 420 -2.82 -9.24 10.39
C GLU A 420 -1.45 -9.39 11.05
N TYR A 421 -1.40 -9.25 12.38
CA TYR A 421 -0.18 -9.37 13.15
C TYR A 421 -0.45 -10.18 14.42
N ASP A 422 0.54 -10.94 14.89
CA ASP A 422 0.46 -11.66 16.16
C ASP A 422 0.39 -10.70 17.34
N ARG A 423 1.16 -9.61 17.26
CA ARG A 423 1.18 -8.52 18.22
C ARG A 423 0.94 -7.16 17.56
N VAL A 424 0.12 -6.33 18.20
CA VAL A 424 -0.08 -4.93 17.83
C VAL A 424 0.19 -4.02 19.02
N LEU A 425 0.99 -2.98 18.78
CA LEU A 425 1.27 -1.89 19.69
C LEU A 425 0.59 -0.65 19.13
N LEU A 426 -0.30 -0.05 19.92
CA LEU A 426 -0.94 1.22 19.57
C LEU A 426 -0.31 2.36 20.35
N LEU A 427 0.04 3.43 19.65
CA LEU A 427 0.32 4.69 20.32
C LEU A 427 -0.94 5.14 21.07
N THR A 428 -0.78 5.66 22.27
CA THR A 428 -1.91 6.17 23.06
C THR A 428 -2.74 7.16 22.24
N PRO A 429 -4.01 6.87 21.92
CA PRO A 429 -4.79 7.71 21.02
C PRO A 429 -5.29 8.96 21.76
N PRO A 430 -5.28 10.12 21.08
CA PRO A 430 -5.85 11.35 21.63
C PRO A 430 -7.36 11.22 21.81
N SER A 431 -7.92 12.00 22.73
CA SER A 431 -9.36 12.16 22.85
C SER A 431 -9.93 12.94 21.66
N VAL A 432 -11.22 12.76 21.37
CA VAL A 432 -11.93 13.54 20.33
C VAL A 432 -11.81 15.05 20.58
N ALA A 433 -11.85 15.48 21.85
CA ALA A 433 -11.70 16.89 22.22
C ALA A 433 -10.30 17.44 21.90
N GLU A 434 -9.24 16.65 22.08
CA GLU A 434 -7.88 17.04 21.69
C GLU A 434 -7.74 17.11 20.17
N LEU A 435 -8.30 16.14 19.46
CA LEU A 435 -8.30 16.12 17.99
C LEU A 435 -9.02 17.32 17.38
N GLN A 436 -10.17 17.72 17.94
CA GLN A 436 -10.94 18.86 17.47
C GLN A 436 -10.22 20.20 17.63
N LYS A 437 -9.33 20.33 18.62
CA LYS A 437 -8.49 21.53 18.77
C LYS A 437 -7.49 21.71 17.62
N VAL A 438 -7.09 20.60 16.99
CA VAL A 438 -6.09 20.58 15.90
C VAL A 438 -6.76 20.49 14.52
N HIS A 439 -7.91 19.84 14.44
CA HIS A 439 -8.64 19.56 13.20
C HIS A 439 -10.10 20.03 13.32
N ALA A 440 -10.40 21.20 12.77
CA ALA A 440 -11.75 21.78 12.82
C ALA A 440 -12.80 20.87 12.17
N ASP A 441 -12.46 20.26 11.02
CA ASP A 441 -13.35 19.40 10.23
C ASP A 441 -13.14 17.90 10.54
N LEU A 442 -12.95 17.56 11.82
CA LEU A 442 -12.70 16.18 12.24
C LEU A 442 -13.91 15.27 11.95
N ASP A 443 -13.67 14.24 11.14
CA ASP A 443 -14.59 13.13 10.91
C ASP A 443 -14.50 12.13 12.07
N VAL A 444 -15.30 12.37 13.11
CA VAL A 444 -15.31 11.53 14.32
C VAL A 444 -15.72 10.08 14.03
N PRO A 445 -16.73 9.79 13.19
CA PRO A 445 -17.00 8.43 12.73
C PRO A 445 -15.78 7.72 12.12
N ALA A 446 -15.01 8.41 11.27
CA ALA A 446 -13.80 7.83 10.68
C ALA A 446 -12.71 7.56 11.73
N GLU A 447 -12.50 8.46 12.71
CA GLU A 447 -11.55 8.23 13.81
C GLU A 447 -11.94 7.03 14.68
N ALA A 448 -13.23 6.89 15.01
CA ALA A 448 -13.73 5.75 15.78
C ALA A 448 -13.52 4.42 15.05
N ARG A 449 -13.80 4.38 13.73
CA ARG A 449 -13.53 3.20 12.89
C ARG A 449 -12.04 2.92 12.75
N ALA A 450 -11.20 3.95 12.61
CA ALA A 450 -9.75 3.77 12.55
C ALA A 450 -9.22 3.13 13.83
N LEU A 451 -9.63 3.61 15.01
CA LEU A 451 -9.22 3.02 16.29
C LEU A 451 -9.72 1.56 16.43
N TYR A 452 -10.98 1.29 16.06
CA TYR A 452 -11.52 -0.07 16.04
C TYR A 452 -10.75 -1.00 15.08
N VAL A 453 -10.43 -0.53 13.87
CA VAL A 453 -9.64 -1.30 12.90
C VAL A 453 -8.26 -1.61 13.48
N ALA A 454 -7.60 -0.63 14.09
CA ALA A 454 -6.28 -0.78 14.70
C ALA A 454 -6.28 -1.85 15.80
N MET A 455 -7.22 -1.77 16.73
CA MET A 455 -7.36 -2.73 17.85
C MET A 455 -7.74 -4.14 17.36
N THR A 456 -8.37 -4.28 16.20
CA THR A 456 -8.80 -5.58 15.63
C THR A 456 -7.81 -6.16 14.61
N ARG A 457 -6.62 -5.56 14.43
CA ARG A 457 -5.54 -6.11 13.58
C ARG A 457 -4.74 -7.22 14.25
N THR A 458 -4.80 -7.30 15.59
CA THR A 458 -4.03 -8.27 16.37
C THR A 458 -4.69 -9.65 16.43
N ARG A 459 -3.85 -10.69 16.47
CA ARG A 459 -4.23 -12.09 16.67
C ARG A 459 -4.15 -12.46 18.15
N GLU A 460 -3.08 -12.08 18.83
CA GLU A 460 -2.77 -12.51 20.19
C GLU A 460 -2.59 -11.32 21.14
N ASP A 461 -1.61 -10.46 20.89
CA ASP A 461 -1.21 -9.44 21.86
C ASP A 461 -1.66 -8.04 21.42
N LEU A 462 -2.38 -7.31 22.29
CA LEU A 462 -2.67 -5.89 22.10
C LEU A 462 -2.08 -5.09 23.26
N TYR A 463 -1.14 -4.22 22.96
CA TYR A 463 -0.51 -3.34 23.94
C TYR A 463 -0.70 -1.87 23.57
N ARG A 464 -0.76 -1.02 24.59
CA ARG A 464 -0.53 0.41 24.43
C ARG A 464 0.93 0.74 24.67
N VAL A 465 1.45 1.72 23.95
CA VAL A 465 2.80 2.28 24.16
C VAL A 465 2.79 3.80 24.08
N THR A 466 3.83 4.39 24.68
CA THR A 466 4.15 5.80 24.51
C THR A 466 5.15 5.99 23.38
N GLY A 467 4.77 6.81 22.40
CA GLY A 467 5.58 7.14 21.23
C GLY A 467 6.33 8.47 21.38
N PRO A 468 7.22 8.80 20.43
CA PRO A 468 7.97 10.05 20.45
C PRO A 468 7.06 11.29 20.29
N ASP A 469 7.49 12.43 20.83
CA ASP A 469 6.81 13.71 20.64
C ASP A 469 6.84 14.14 19.16
N THR A 470 5.65 14.38 18.60
CA THR A 470 5.46 14.80 17.21
C THR A 470 5.04 16.26 17.06
N ALA A 471 5.02 17.05 18.15
CA ALA A 471 4.54 18.44 18.15
C ALA A 471 5.37 19.38 17.24
N ARG A 472 6.66 19.06 17.04
CA ARG A 472 7.56 19.81 16.16
C ARG A 472 7.49 19.38 14.70
N ILE A 473 6.88 18.24 14.39
CA ILE A 473 6.72 17.78 13.00
C ILE A 473 5.45 18.41 12.43
N ARG A 474 5.62 19.29 11.44
CA ARG A 474 4.53 20.08 10.84
C ARG A 474 4.43 19.80 9.36
N ARG A 475 3.24 20.01 8.78
CA ARG A 475 3.02 19.82 7.35
C ARG A 475 3.14 21.13 6.60
N HIS A 476 4.03 21.19 5.62
CA HIS A 476 4.13 22.31 4.69
C HIS A 476 3.04 22.17 3.62
N ARG A 477 1.97 22.96 3.72
CA ARG A 477 0.76 22.82 2.90
C ARG A 477 1.02 22.81 1.38
N PRO A 478 1.83 23.73 0.80
CA PRO A 478 2.08 23.76 -0.65
C PRO A 478 2.69 22.48 -1.21
N THR A 479 3.72 21.95 -0.53
CA THR A 479 4.44 20.74 -0.97
C THR A 479 3.80 19.45 -0.45
N GLY A 480 2.95 19.54 0.56
CA GLY A 480 2.39 18.41 1.29
C GLY A 480 3.36 17.67 2.24
N ARG A 481 4.66 18.01 2.24
CA ARG A 481 5.72 17.37 3.05
C ARG A 481 5.63 17.67 4.53
N TRP A 482 6.06 16.72 5.34
CA TRP A 482 6.39 16.98 6.74
C TRP A 482 7.75 17.67 6.87
N TYR A 483 7.92 18.52 7.88
CA TYR A 483 9.18 19.18 8.18
C TYR A 483 9.33 19.33 9.70
N LEU A 484 10.57 19.41 10.19
CA LEU A 484 10.86 19.67 11.60
C LEU A 484 10.90 21.18 11.83
N GLY A 485 9.95 21.68 12.62
CA GLY A 485 9.84 23.09 12.97
C GLY A 485 10.40 23.42 14.35
N GLY A 486 10.54 24.72 14.60
CA GLY A 486 10.86 25.25 15.93
C GLY A 486 9.69 25.91 16.64
N TRP A 487 10.01 26.62 17.72
CA TRP A 487 9.03 27.40 18.47
C TRP A 487 8.53 28.59 17.66
N LYS A 488 9.40 29.16 16.82
CA LYS A 488 9.02 30.25 15.90
C LYS A 488 8.50 29.69 14.58
N LYS A 489 7.53 30.39 13.97
CA LYS A 489 6.87 29.95 12.72
C LYS A 489 7.82 29.79 11.55
N TYR A 490 8.93 30.51 11.52
CA TYR A 490 9.93 30.48 10.45
C TYR A 490 11.04 29.44 10.66
N GLU A 491 11.17 28.87 11.86
CA GLU A 491 12.25 27.92 12.14
C GLU A 491 12.01 26.59 11.41
N ARG A 492 13.04 26.14 10.69
CA ARG A 492 13.08 24.87 9.96
C ARG A 492 14.38 24.14 10.29
N TYR A 493 14.25 22.90 10.74
CA TYR A 493 15.34 22.04 11.20
C TYR A 493 15.38 20.70 10.48
N GLY A 494 14.52 20.49 9.49
CA GLY A 494 14.48 19.22 8.79
C GLY A 494 13.32 19.13 7.81
N ILE A 495 13.40 18.15 6.92
CA ILE A 495 12.44 17.92 5.84
C ILE A 495 12.21 16.42 5.63
N GLN A 496 10.97 16.04 5.38
CA GLN A 496 10.62 14.69 4.97
C GLN A 496 11.14 14.39 3.57
N ILE A 497 11.68 13.19 3.41
CA ILE A 497 11.96 12.57 2.11
C ILE A 497 10.77 11.75 1.63
N LEU A 498 10.49 11.85 0.34
CA LEU A 498 9.43 11.14 -0.36
C LEU A 498 10.01 10.23 -1.46
N PRO A 499 9.27 9.19 -1.86
CA PRO A 499 9.60 8.42 -3.05
C PRO A 499 9.74 9.32 -4.29
N GLY A 500 10.79 9.10 -5.08
CA GLY A 500 11.15 9.93 -6.24
C GLY A 500 12.04 11.14 -5.93
N ASP A 501 12.49 11.31 -4.69
CA ASP A 501 13.47 12.34 -4.33
C ASP A 501 14.90 11.99 -4.74
N THR A 502 15.16 10.75 -5.14
CA THR A 502 16.43 10.35 -5.77
C THR A 502 16.36 10.62 -7.27
N HIS A 503 17.39 11.24 -7.83
CA HIS A 503 17.51 11.46 -9.28
C HIS A 503 17.58 10.13 -10.02
N SER A 504 16.87 10.04 -11.14
CA SER A 504 16.70 8.78 -11.89
C SER A 504 16.89 8.91 -13.40
N GLU A 505 17.18 10.11 -13.92
CA GLU A 505 17.30 10.32 -15.38
C GLU A 505 18.70 10.00 -15.91
N THR A 506 19.71 10.13 -15.05
CA THR A 506 21.10 9.73 -15.32
C THR A 506 21.64 8.79 -14.23
N PRO A 507 22.58 7.88 -14.59
CA PRO A 507 23.24 7.01 -13.61
C PRO A 507 24.03 7.79 -12.56
N PRO A 508 24.08 7.31 -11.31
CA PRO A 508 24.88 7.95 -10.28
C PRO A 508 26.37 7.77 -10.57
N VAL A 509 27.07 8.88 -10.81
CA VAL A 509 28.52 8.93 -11.05
C VAL A 509 29.17 9.76 -9.93
N PRO A 510 30.25 9.30 -9.29
CA PRO A 510 31.00 10.12 -8.33
C PRO A 510 31.61 11.34 -9.01
N HIS A 511 31.84 12.43 -8.28
CA HIS A 511 32.49 13.64 -8.83
C HIS A 511 34.02 13.50 -8.95
N ASP A 512 34.59 12.39 -8.50
CA ASP A 512 36.01 12.08 -8.64
C ASP A 512 36.33 11.72 -10.10
N PRO A 513 37.39 12.29 -10.72
CA PRO A 513 37.82 11.94 -12.08
C PRO A 513 37.95 10.44 -12.37
N ASP A 514 38.30 9.63 -11.38
CA ASP A 514 38.49 8.18 -11.54
C ASP A 514 37.22 7.37 -11.25
N GLY A 515 36.16 8.01 -10.73
CA GLY A 515 34.93 7.33 -10.33
C GLY A 515 34.05 6.94 -11.52
N SER A 516 33.57 5.70 -11.54
CA SER A 516 32.67 5.21 -12.59
C SER A 516 31.27 4.89 -12.07
N ALA A 517 30.26 4.96 -12.95
CA ALA A 517 28.91 4.48 -12.61
C ALA A 517 28.94 2.99 -12.26
N ALA A 518 29.74 2.18 -12.96
CA ALA A 518 29.84 0.74 -12.74
C ALA A 518 30.31 0.40 -11.31
N GLU A 519 31.26 1.15 -10.76
CA GLU A 519 31.70 1.01 -9.37
C GLU A 519 30.61 1.40 -8.38
N THR A 520 29.89 2.50 -8.63
CA THR A 520 28.73 2.90 -7.80
C THR A 520 27.68 1.80 -7.76
N GLN A 521 27.33 1.21 -8.91
CA GLN A 521 26.36 0.13 -9.01
C GLN A 521 26.83 -1.12 -8.23
N SER A 522 28.12 -1.47 -8.35
CA SER A 522 28.71 -2.59 -7.60
C SER A 522 28.73 -2.31 -6.09
N TYR A 523 28.99 -1.07 -5.68
CA TYR A 523 28.95 -0.65 -4.28
C TYR A 523 27.54 -0.73 -3.70
N LEU A 524 26.52 -0.23 -4.42
CA LEU A 524 25.11 -0.33 -4.04
C LEU A 524 24.73 -1.80 -3.75
N LEU A 525 25.02 -2.71 -4.68
CA LEU A 525 24.74 -4.14 -4.51
C LEU A 525 25.50 -4.77 -3.34
N GLY A 526 26.79 -4.47 -3.23
CA GLY A 526 27.67 -5.10 -2.24
C GLY A 526 27.45 -4.62 -0.81
N HIS A 527 27.14 -3.34 -0.62
CA HIS A 527 27.31 -2.66 0.67
C HIS A 527 26.09 -1.89 1.16
N VAL A 528 25.08 -1.64 0.32
CA VAL A 528 23.89 -0.89 0.73
C VAL A 528 22.76 -1.86 1.03
N ARG A 529 22.11 -1.69 2.18
CA ARG A 529 21.01 -2.50 2.68
C ARG A 529 19.85 -1.61 3.16
N PRO A 530 18.61 -2.10 3.12
CA PRO A 530 17.49 -1.45 3.81
C PRO A 530 17.82 -1.15 5.27
N GLY A 531 17.51 0.07 5.73
CA GLY A 531 17.80 0.54 7.08
C GLY A 531 19.15 1.26 7.24
N ASP A 532 20.06 1.18 6.26
CA ASP A 532 21.34 1.86 6.34
C ASP A 532 21.20 3.38 6.43
N ALA A 533 22.11 4.02 7.16
CA ALA A 533 22.15 5.47 7.29
C ALA A 533 22.57 6.14 5.98
N LEU A 534 21.81 7.16 5.56
CA LEU A 534 22.15 7.96 4.39
C LEU A 534 22.11 9.45 4.73
N THR A 535 23.07 10.20 4.20
CA THR A 535 23.15 11.66 4.39
C THR A 535 23.01 12.36 3.05
N LEU A 536 22.22 13.43 2.99
CA LEU A 536 22.29 14.37 1.87
C LEU A 536 23.37 15.40 2.19
N ARG A 537 24.42 15.48 1.37
CA ARG A 537 25.50 16.46 1.54
C ARG A 537 25.41 17.51 0.45
N ARG A 538 25.36 18.77 0.83
CA ARG A 538 25.33 19.89 -0.11
C ARG A 538 26.64 19.92 -0.90
N ARG A 539 26.56 19.84 -2.23
CA ARG A 539 27.73 19.80 -3.11
C ARG A 539 28.44 21.16 -3.17
N HIS A 540 27.66 22.23 -3.32
CA HIS A 540 28.14 23.62 -3.33
C HIS A 540 27.01 24.56 -2.85
N PRO A 541 27.30 25.82 -2.45
CA PRO A 541 26.29 26.69 -1.85
C PRO A 541 25.33 27.34 -2.86
N PHE A 542 25.64 27.32 -4.16
CA PHE A 542 24.85 28.01 -5.18
C PHE A 542 23.57 27.24 -5.57
N PRO A 543 22.39 27.88 -5.54
CA PRO A 543 21.16 27.33 -6.11
C PRO A 543 21.31 26.92 -7.57
N VAL A 544 20.65 25.83 -7.97
CA VAL A 544 20.62 25.38 -9.38
C VAL A 544 19.74 26.29 -10.23
N GLY A 545 18.72 26.89 -9.62
CA GLY A 545 17.75 27.77 -10.27
C GLY A 545 17.06 28.68 -9.25
N PRO A 546 16.25 29.66 -9.72
CA PRO A 546 15.63 30.67 -8.86
C PRO A 546 14.63 30.13 -7.84
N ASP A 547 14.11 28.93 -8.07
CA ASP A 547 13.14 28.23 -7.24
C ASP A 547 13.67 26.89 -6.71
N GLN A 548 14.99 26.70 -6.72
CA GLN A 548 15.63 25.44 -6.33
C GLN A 548 16.66 25.64 -5.22
N SER A 549 16.83 24.62 -4.39
CA SER A 549 18.00 24.55 -3.52
C SER A 549 19.28 24.33 -4.34
N PRO A 550 20.45 24.48 -3.71
CA PRO A 550 21.68 23.92 -4.24
C PRO A 550 21.57 22.40 -4.43
N PRO A 551 22.48 21.77 -5.21
CA PRO A 551 22.50 20.33 -5.38
C PRO A 551 23.00 19.61 -4.12
N TYR A 552 22.42 18.45 -3.85
CA TYR A 552 22.81 17.57 -2.75
C TYR A 552 23.11 16.16 -3.28
N ASP A 553 24.23 15.62 -2.82
CA ASP A 553 24.65 14.24 -3.07
C ASP A 553 24.10 13.32 -1.98
N LEU A 554 23.66 12.12 -2.37
CA LEU A 554 23.32 11.04 -1.45
C LEU A 554 24.63 10.33 -1.07
N VAL A 555 24.96 10.31 0.21
CA VAL A 555 26.22 9.78 0.74
C VAL A 555 25.96 8.60 1.69
N HIS A 556 26.58 7.46 1.40
CA HIS A 556 26.55 6.24 2.22
C HIS A 556 27.98 5.81 2.59
N HIS A 557 28.30 5.79 3.89
CA HIS A 557 29.67 5.58 4.42
C HIS A 557 30.75 6.35 3.64
N ASP A 558 30.53 7.65 3.45
CA ASP A 558 31.39 8.59 2.72
C ASP A 558 31.49 8.40 1.20
N ARG A 559 30.77 7.45 0.61
CA ARG A 559 30.66 7.33 -0.85
C ARG A 559 29.41 7.99 -1.40
N ILE A 560 29.57 8.72 -2.50
CA ILE A 560 28.45 9.26 -3.26
C ILE A 560 27.77 8.10 -3.99
N VAL A 561 26.49 7.89 -3.70
CA VAL A 561 25.67 6.81 -4.27
C VAL A 561 24.52 7.33 -5.13
N GLY A 562 24.38 8.65 -5.25
CA GLY A 562 23.41 9.33 -6.10
C GLY A 562 23.30 10.80 -5.77
N GLU A 563 22.30 11.46 -6.35
CA GLU A 563 21.96 12.85 -6.07
C GLU A 563 20.45 13.02 -5.95
N VAL A 564 20.02 14.12 -5.32
CA VAL A 564 18.60 14.43 -5.17
C VAL A 564 17.98 14.88 -6.49
N SER A 565 16.70 14.58 -6.69
CA SER A 565 15.94 15.02 -7.87
C SER A 565 15.67 16.53 -7.86
N GLU A 566 15.35 17.08 -9.02
CA GLU A 566 14.92 18.48 -9.14
C GLU A 566 13.67 18.77 -8.30
N ARG A 567 12.72 17.83 -8.25
CA ARG A 567 11.51 17.94 -7.44
C ARG A 567 11.87 18.17 -5.97
N PHE A 568 12.80 17.37 -5.42
CA PHE A 568 13.25 17.57 -4.04
C PHE A 568 13.86 18.95 -3.84
N ARG A 569 14.70 19.43 -4.77
CA ARG A 569 15.32 20.77 -4.68
C ARG A 569 14.30 21.89 -4.67
N ARG A 570 13.27 21.81 -5.50
CA ARG A 570 12.15 22.77 -5.52
C ARG A 570 11.34 22.73 -4.23
N ASP A 571 11.06 21.52 -3.73
CA ASP A 571 10.32 21.35 -2.49
C ASP A 571 11.11 21.83 -1.26
N LEU A 572 12.42 21.56 -1.20
CA LEU A 572 13.30 22.08 -0.16
C LEU A 572 13.34 23.61 -0.19
N HIS A 573 13.46 24.19 -1.39
CA HIS A 573 13.37 25.64 -1.54
C HIS A 573 12.04 26.19 -1.04
N ALA A 574 10.91 25.59 -1.42
CA ALA A 574 9.60 26.01 -0.99
C ALA A 574 9.39 25.89 0.54
N VAL A 575 9.96 24.86 1.18
CA VAL A 575 9.87 24.66 2.65
C VAL A 575 10.72 25.68 3.42
N GLU A 576 11.89 26.02 2.91
CA GLU A 576 12.82 26.97 3.55
C GLU A 576 12.46 28.44 3.27
N MET A 577 11.84 28.74 2.12
CA MET A 577 11.41 30.09 1.75
C MET A 577 10.18 30.54 2.55
N VAL A 578 10.41 31.20 3.69
CA VAL A 578 9.33 31.68 4.56
C VAL A 578 8.67 32.96 4.03
N SER A 579 9.40 33.80 3.30
CA SER A 579 8.88 35.01 2.65
C SER A 579 9.66 35.33 1.37
N ARG A 580 9.14 36.24 0.53
CA ARG A 580 9.77 36.63 -0.74
C ARG A 580 11.13 37.34 -0.58
N SER A 581 11.37 37.94 0.58
CA SER A 581 12.62 38.64 0.90
C SER A 581 13.52 37.82 1.84
N TRP A 582 13.19 36.55 2.04
CA TRP A 582 13.89 35.68 2.97
C TRP A 582 15.14 35.12 2.32
N ASP A 583 16.31 35.40 2.91
CA ASP A 583 17.54 34.74 2.49
C ASP A 583 17.63 33.35 3.12
N VAL A 584 17.76 32.33 2.27
CA VAL A 584 17.72 30.93 2.71
C VAL A 584 19.12 30.47 3.05
N ALA A 585 19.38 30.29 4.34
CA ALA A 585 20.54 29.52 4.78
C ALA A 585 20.34 28.04 4.42
N TRP A 586 20.94 27.56 3.34
CA TRP A 586 20.81 26.15 2.97
C TRP A 586 21.56 25.23 3.95
N PRO A 587 20.99 24.08 4.36
CA PRO A 587 21.69 23.13 5.21
C PRO A 587 22.98 22.62 4.53
N ALA A 588 24.03 22.39 5.30
CA ALA A 588 25.24 21.76 4.77
C ALA A 588 25.00 20.25 4.58
N GLU A 589 24.31 19.63 5.53
CA GLU A 589 23.89 18.24 5.45
C GLU A 589 22.45 18.06 5.94
N VAL A 590 21.80 17.03 5.41
CA VAL A 590 20.53 16.50 5.92
C VAL A 590 20.77 15.06 6.37
N ILE A 591 20.74 14.84 7.68
CA ILE A 591 21.09 13.56 8.33
C ILE A 591 19.84 12.84 8.87
N GLY A 592 19.99 11.58 9.32
CA GLY A 592 18.89 10.81 9.90
C GLY A 592 17.99 10.13 8.88
N LEU A 593 18.34 10.20 7.58
CA LEU A 593 17.66 9.48 6.52
C LEU A 593 18.13 8.03 6.46
N ARG A 594 17.28 7.19 5.88
CA ARG A 594 17.52 5.75 5.74
C ARG A 594 17.30 5.29 4.32
N VAL A 595 18.04 4.26 3.93
CA VAL A 595 17.73 3.50 2.72
C VAL A 595 16.46 2.69 2.99
N ASP A 596 15.42 2.92 2.20
CA ASP A 596 14.19 2.12 2.22
C ASP A 596 14.40 0.81 1.45
N THR A 597 14.89 0.91 0.21
CA THR A 597 15.35 -0.21 -0.59
C THR A 597 16.23 0.30 -1.75
N LEU A 598 16.85 -0.61 -2.48
CA LEU A 598 17.44 -0.33 -3.78
C LEU A 598 16.40 -0.59 -4.87
N GLU A 599 16.18 0.37 -5.77
CA GLU A 599 15.23 0.23 -6.86
C GLU A 599 15.89 0.37 -8.23
N THR A 600 15.34 -0.35 -9.21
CA THR A 600 15.67 -0.20 -10.62
C THR A 600 14.93 1.00 -11.19
N VAL A 601 15.65 1.90 -11.83
CA VAL A 601 15.09 3.00 -12.61
C VAL A 601 15.46 2.88 -14.08
N ALA A 602 14.68 3.52 -14.94
CA ALA A 602 14.93 3.57 -16.37
C ALA A 602 15.08 5.02 -16.83
N GLY A 603 16.16 5.30 -17.54
CA GLY A 603 16.38 6.58 -18.22
C GLY A 603 16.68 6.37 -19.70
N SER A 604 17.36 7.34 -20.32
CA SER A 604 17.73 7.22 -21.73
C SER A 604 18.78 6.12 -21.93
N THR A 605 18.70 5.39 -23.04
CA THR A 605 19.71 4.40 -23.41
C THR A 605 21.08 5.06 -23.62
N ALA A 606 21.10 6.28 -24.17
CA ALA A 606 22.31 7.09 -24.31
C ALA A 606 22.98 7.38 -22.96
N ALA A 607 22.22 7.73 -21.91
CA ALA A 607 22.78 7.94 -20.58
C ALA A 607 23.40 6.66 -20.01
N GLY A 608 22.75 5.50 -20.20
CA GLY A 608 23.31 4.20 -19.80
C GLY A 608 24.60 3.86 -20.53
N VAL A 609 24.64 4.04 -21.86
CA VAL A 609 25.83 3.79 -22.69
C VAL A 609 26.98 4.72 -22.31
N ASN A 610 26.71 6.02 -22.17
CA ASN A 610 27.72 7.02 -21.82
C ASN A 610 28.32 6.77 -20.43
N ALA A 611 27.55 6.19 -19.51
CA ALA A 611 28.00 5.81 -18.18
C ALA A 611 28.64 4.41 -18.11
N GLY A 612 28.75 3.69 -19.23
CA GLY A 612 29.30 2.34 -19.26
C GLY A 612 28.40 1.25 -18.65
N LEU A 613 27.10 1.50 -18.52
CA LEU A 613 26.13 0.55 -17.95
C LEU A 613 25.36 -0.27 -19.01
N GLY A 614 25.68 -0.08 -20.29
CA GLY A 614 25.09 -0.82 -21.41
C GLY A 614 23.85 -0.16 -22.04
N GLY A 615 23.34 -0.79 -23.10
CA GLY A 615 22.32 -0.22 -24.00
C GLY A 615 20.88 -0.25 -23.49
N ASN A 616 20.60 -0.90 -22.36
CA ASN A 616 19.24 -1.04 -21.85
C ASN A 616 18.73 0.22 -21.13
N GLY A 617 19.62 1.15 -20.73
CA GLY A 617 19.23 2.40 -20.10
C GLY A 617 18.53 2.22 -18.75
N VAL A 618 19.00 1.24 -17.96
CA VAL A 618 18.51 0.95 -16.61
C VAL A 618 19.67 0.89 -15.62
N TRP A 619 19.42 1.29 -14.38
CA TRP A 619 20.40 1.24 -13.30
C TRP A 619 19.70 1.24 -11.94
N ILE A 620 20.48 0.99 -10.90
CA ILE A 620 20.06 0.94 -9.50
C ILE A 620 20.25 2.31 -8.88
N VAL A 621 19.27 2.76 -8.10
CA VAL A 621 19.37 3.92 -7.22
C VAL A 621 18.87 3.57 -5.82
N PRO A 622 19.39 4.20 -4.76
CA PRO A 622 18.83 4.04 -3.42
C PRO A 622 17.52 4.84 -3.32
N ARG A 623 16.45 4.14 -2.95
CA ARG A 623 15.24 4.80 -2.45
C ARG A 623 15.47 5.18 -0.99
N ILE A 624 15.15 6.41 -0.65
CA ILE A 624 15.38 6.98 0.67
C ILE A 624 14.06 7.29 1.39
N THR A 625 14.10 7.26 2.72
CA THR A 625 12.94 7.53 3.58
C THR A 625 13.35 8.23 4.88
N GLY A 626 12.37 8.78 5.59
CA GLY A 626 12.55 9.44 6.88
C GLY A 626 12.29 10.95 6.86
N ILE A 627 12.48 11.59 8.02
CA ILE A 627 12.47 13.04 8.19
C ILE A 627 13.89 13.46 8.51
N GLY A 628 14.57 14.01 7.52
CA GLY A 628 15.97 14.38 7.66
C GLY A 628 16.15 15.62 8.52
N ARG A 629 17.16 15.65 9.38
CA ARG A 629 17.52 16.79 10.24
C ARG A 629 18.63 17.61 9.61
N TYR A 630 18.52 18.92 9.67
CA TYR A 630 19.51 19.82 9.12
C TYR A 630 20.71 19.94 10.04
N ARG A 631 21.89 19.78 9.45
CA ARG A 631 23.16 20.27 9.99
C ARG A 631 23.54 21.49 9.18
N ARG A 632 23.39 22.67 9.77
CA ARG A 632 23.86 23.94 9.20
C ARG A 632 25.33 24.07 9.61
N GLY A 633 26.23 24.32 8.66
CA GLY A 633 27.65 24.53 8.97
C GLY A 633 27.86 25.76 9.86
N GLU A 634 29.08 25.94 10.39
CA GLU A 634 29.43 27.20 11.07
C GLU A 634 29.10 28.38 10.15
N ARG A 635 28.29 29.32 10.66
CA ARG A 635 28.14 30.62 10.01
C ARG A 635 29.54 31.23 9.95
N THR A 636 30.12 31.34 8.76
CA THR A 636 31.29 32.17 8.55
C THR A 636 30.95 33.57 9.06
N ALA A 637 31.71 34.04 10.06
CA ALA A 637 31.61 35.38 10.63
C ALA A 637 31.73 36.40 9.49
N GLY A 638 30.60 36.92 9.01
CA GLY A 638 30.52 37.74 7.80
C GLY A 638 29.07 38.02 7.37
N GLU A 639 28.11 37.19 7.76
CA GLU A 639 26.67 37.39 7.49
C GLU A 639 25.92 38.14 8.62
N GLU A 640 26.63 39.00 9.37
CA GLU A 640 26.02 40.03 10.22
C GLU A 640 26.25 41.41 9.60
N GLN A 641 25.63 41.66 8.45
CA GLN A 641 25.28 43.01 7.96
C GLN A 641 24.48 42.89 6.66
N GLY A 642 23.16 43.05 6.78
CA GLY A 642 22.20 43.06 5.68
C GLY A 642 20.79 43.24 6.20
#